data_AF-A0A5P8M831-F1
#
_entry.id   AF-A0A5P8M831-F1
#
_cell.length_a   1.000
_cell.length_b   1.000
_cell.length_c   1.000
_cell.angle_alpha   90.00
_cell.angle_beta   90.00
_cell.angle_gamma   90.00
#
_symmetry.space_group_name_H-M   'P 1'
#
loop_
_entity.id
_entity.type
_entity.pdbx_description
1 polymer ?
#
loop_
_entity_poly.entity_id
_entity_poly.type
_entity_poly.pdbx_seq_one_letter_code
_entity_poly.pdbx_strand_id
1 'polypeptide(L)'
;MCRTGSTASRRRSQLGLYFFGALLFIVLFIGLWIPGTVRAATQAPFQTITRTNALTQRLLRDATPTAGRVNIGDSQSQDFFSPQGSTVISTDSDGNWSNIGLTPTEITKAGAVTLNMRIDMTHDFSFNWQVQMKAGSNPIADGIGFALHPTYKIGDLSPDQKVAQDIHAIGHPGGNLGTADLMNAFGFKLDSYFNYGRDPGTPGVNYSGPIANTYYGDDSHYYLTGGEGDVYGDADNRIDGDLDYKIPQSNYTQWGPYGIFTRTDQTGYVTYTASQDGTAEEEKPLNGTNNFPNLLGDDWQNMNISYDASTYALSVTLTDPKDTSRTITWKRILSAAEQAQVNTNQYYAFTILGSTGGYYAKQAIQRLSGYFTPENPSLLIRKTTTNGTSVSPTDTVTQQTTSDTKAPTTITDQNTPFQGTLSHILFTYYDSNGDAVTQRVDPTSRDATDWHYLADLTKHNSLGIVTYVYRRTNDLPTLAFTYAGATDGKITVQPNTNVSVTASLTNPTTGPITWMKPYVYDEIPKLLKLANGDNPQVTQDATDNHLKIAFDNIAQSQTATEQFVLHYQGTQPATLYTGGAPADSLDLNLGDNAYIYDESPENLDASGKRIDSSYYYAPTTLDAPLASPRPGTAPDLATYVKMDPGNFVPKVGNVQPAAQANFHYWDITSAGATTMNPGKTGHPTADITGSAAAKVTGQLGDAITAPSTKAPAGFEYLGCYESITYGAPSTWHDASETAPTFYFQSTVGNIPDQQIAYIYRPINAHYLSLVPPDLEFGKHPVNSVSQSALQLPMTQNAQTTITDNRPHTGIPDSTGAWTVTVAATGALTGNQSGAVLSGAQLIFAAPTAS
;
A
#
# COMPACT_ATOMS: atom_id res chain seq x y z
N MET A 1 74.04 -9.45 38.48
CA MET A 1 73.89 -10.30 37.28
C MET A 1 73.99 -11.76 37.71
N CYS A 2 72.87 -12.46 37.90
CA CYS A 2 72.86 -13.86 38.34
C CYS A 2 71.61 -14.63 37.89
N ARG A 3 71.89 -15.84 37.40
CA ARG A 3 71.11 -17.08 37.16
C ARG A 3 69.57 -17.12 37.30
N THR A 4 69.00 -17.86 36.34
CA THR A 4 67.70 -18.53 36.28
C THR A 4 67.53 -19.68 37.28
N GLY A 5 66.28 -19.94 37.72
CA GLY A 5 65.83 -21.27 38.16
C GLY A 5 65.09 -21.36 39.51
N SER A 6 63.82 -21.77 39.44
CA SER A 6 62.85 -22.20 40.47
C SER A 6 63.34 -22.80 41.81
N THR A 7 62.58 -22.61 42.91
CA THR A 7 61.80 -23.69 43.58
C THR A 7 60.90 -23.19 44.73
N ALA A 8 59.73 -23.83 44.82
CA ALA A 8 58.65 -23.73 45.80
C ALA A 8 58.98 -24.20 47.23
N SER A 9 58.18 -23.77 48.23
CA SER A 9 57.48 -24.64 49.22
C SER A 9 56.53 -23.79 50.11
N ARG A 10 55.20 -24.02 50.13
CA ARG A 10 54.39 -24.88 51.05
C ARG A 10 54.15 -24.22 52.44
N ARG A 11 52.96 -24.18 53.06
CA ARG A 11 51.80 -25.10 53.06
C ARG A 11 50.59 -24.53 53.85
N ARG A 12 49.37 -24.83 53.32
CA ARG A 12 48.09 -25.30 53.96
C ARG A 12 47.34 -24.39 54.95
N SER A 13 46.00 -24.33 54.98
CA SER A 13 44.91 -25.34 54.73
C SER A 13 43.63 -24.64 54.21
N GLN A 14 42.88 -25.07 53.18
CA GLN A 14 42.03 -26.26 52.93
C GLN A 14 40.79 -26.49 53.84
N LEU A 15 39.60 -26.30 53.25
CA LEU A 15 38.34 -27.09 53.29
C LEU A 15 37.38 -26.39 52.28
N GLY A 16 37.04 -26.91 51.09
CA GLY A 16 36.20 -28.09 50.79
C GLY A 16 34.71 -27.70 50.88
N LEU A 17 33.80 -27.86 49.92
CA LEU A 17 33.72 -28.74 48.76
C LEU A 17 32.52 -28.32 47.87
N TYR A 18 32.74 -28.25 46.55
CA TYR A 18 31.87 -28.60 45.41
C TYR A 18 30.37 -28.86 45.60
N PHE A 19 29.52 -28.30 44.72
CA PHE A 19 28.49 -29.07 43.99
C PHE A 19 28.11 -28.35 42.67
N PHE A 20 28.46 -29.01 41.56
CA PHE A 20 27.80 -29.03 40.23
C PHE A 20 27.95 -27.88 39.22
N GLY A 21 28.80 -28.15 38.22
CA GLY A 21 28.48 -27.87 36.83
C GLY A 21 27.72 -29.05 36.22
N ALA A 22 26.62 -28.75 35.52
CA ALA A 22 26.02 -29.53 34.42
C ALA A 22 24.70 -28.85 34.02
N LEU A 23 24.69 -28.03 32.95
CA LEU A 23 23.78 -28.18 31.81
C LEU A 23 24.03 -27.06 30.79
N LEU A 24 24.77 -27.42 29.74
CA LEU A 24 24.66 -26.83 28.42
C LEU A 24 23.47 -27.53 27.72
N PHE A 25 22.67 -26.77 26.96
CA PHE A 25 21.67 -27.19 25.97
C PHE A 25 20.27 -27.72 26.43
N ILE A 26 19.25 -27.15 25.76
CA ILE A 26 17.82 -27.50 25.64
C ILE A 26 16.87 -26.95 26.72
N VAL A 27 16.11 -25.88 26.39
CA VAL A 27 14.65 -25.69 26.63
C VAL A 27 14.19 -24.59 25.63
N LEU A 28 13.61 -24.90 24.45
CA LEU A 28 12.21 -25.28 24.15
C LEU A 28 11.15 -24.23 24.57
N PHE A 29 10.54 -23.63 23.54
CA PHE A 29 9.28 -22.88 23.56
C PHE A 29 8.27 -23.47 24.56
N ILE A 30 7.87 -22.68 25.57
CA ILE A 30 6.52 -22.71 26.15
C ILE A 30 6.12 -21.25 26.41
N GLY A 31 5.15 -20.78 25.64
CA GLY A 31 4.45 -19.54 25.91
C GLY A 31 3.60 -19.69 27.18
N LEU A 32 3.76 -18.74 28.09
CA LEU A 32 2.77 -18.45 29.12
C LEU A 32 2.40 -16.98 28.98
N TRP A 33 1.28 -16.79 28.28
CA TRP A 33 0.40 -15.64 28.37
C TRP A 33 0.20 -15.24 29.84
N ILE A 34 0.71 -14.07 30.20
CA ILE A 34 0.11 -13.26 31.26
C ILE A 34 -0.57 -12.11 30.50
N PRO A 35 -1.90 -11.96 30.56
CA PRO A 35 -2.58 -10.84 29.94
C PRO A 35 -2.20 -9.58 30.71
N GLY A 36 -1.13 -8.92 30.28
CA GLY A 36 -0.91 -7.52 30.57
C GLY A 36 -2.12 -6.78 30.01
N THR A 37 -2.95 -6.23 30.89
CA THR A 37 -4.01 -5.32 30.50
C THR A 37 -3.34 -4.11 29.84
N VAL A 38 -3.23 -4.16 28.51
CA VAL A 38 -3.00 -2.97 27.69
C VAL A 38 -4.22 -2.10 27.93
N ARG A 39 -4.12 -1.18 28.90
CA ARG A 39 -4.99 -0.02 28.89
C ARG A 39 -4.60 0.73 27.63
N ALA A 40 -5.38 0.51 26.57
CA ALA A 40 -5.46 1.40 25.45
C ALA A 40 -5.47 2.82 26.01
N ALA A 41 -4.47 3.62 25.63
CA ALA A 41 -4.56 5.05 25.82
C ALA A 41 -5.89 5.45 25.18
N THR A 42 -6.86 5.80 26.03
CA THR A 42 -8.17 6.27 25.60
C THR A 42 -7.91 7.39 24.61
N GLN A 43 -8.15 7.12 23.32
CA GLN A 43 -8.18 8.11 22.28
C GLN A 43 -9.14 9.19 22.76
N ALA A 44 -8.60 10.34 23.18
CA ALA A 44 -9.39 11.54 23.26
C ALA A 44 -9.99 11.73 21.86
N PRO A 45 -11.30 11.98 21.73
CA PRO A 45 -11.96 12.02 20.42
C PRO A 45 -11.25 13.03 19.53
N PHE A 46 -10.87 12.59 18.33
CA PHE A 46 -10.16 13.35 17.29
C PHE A 46 -10.73 14.78 17.08
N GLN A 47 -12.00 15.02 17.41
CA GLN A 47 -12.66 16.32 17.29
C GLN A 47 -12.15 17.41 18.25
N THR A 48 -11.57 17.07 19.40
CA THR A 48 -11.05 18.08 20.35
C THR A 48 -9.68 18.60 19.90
N ILE A 49 -8.85 17.74 19.30
CA ILE A 49 -7.52 18.10 18.77
C ILE A 49 -7.65 18.93 17.49
N THR A 50 -8.58 18.58 16.59
CA THR A 50 -8.89 19.41 15.40
C THR A 50 -9.39 20.80 15.78
N ARG A 51 -10.15 20.95 16.88
CA ARG A 51 -10.61 22.27 17.35
C ARG A 51 -9.50 23.11 17.97
N THR A 52 -8.59 22.52 18.74
CA THR A 52 -7.45 23.25 19.29
C THR A 52 -6.47 23.65 18.20
N ASN A 53 -6.17 22.77 17.23
CA ASN A 53 -5.33 23.11 16.08
C ASN A 53 -5.98 24.14 15.16
N ALA A 54 -7.30 24.08 14.95
CA ALA A 54 -8.03 25.12 14.20
C ALA A 54 -8.09 26.46 14.97
N LEU A 55 -8.07 26.45 16.31
CA LEU A 55 -7.96 27.66 17.11
C LEU A 55 -6.55 28.25 17.04
N THR A 56 -5.51 27.42 17.11
CA THR A 56 -4.11 27.86 16.95
C THR A 56 -3.86 28.38 15.54
N GLN A 57 -4.36 27.70 14.49
CA GLN A 57 -4.28 28.20 13.11
C GLN A 57 -5.15 29.46 12.89
N ARG A 58 -6.28 29.61 13.60
CA ARG A 58 -7.06 30.87 13.60
C ARG A 58 -6.33 32.01 14.32
N LEU A 59 -5.67 31.72 15.45
CA LEU A 59 -4.87 32.70 16.19
C LEU A 59 -3.59 33.09 15.40
N LEU A 60 -3.05 32.19 14.56
CA LEU A 60 -1.97 32.49 13.62
C LEU A 60 -2.44 33.28 12.38
N ARG A 61 -3.73 33.23 12.04
CA ARG A 61 -4.36 34.06 10.98
C ARG A 61 -4.59 35.52 11.38
N ASP A 62 -4.49 35.86 12.67
CA ASP A 62 -4.63 37.25 13.13
C ASP A 62 -3.36 38.10 12.84
N ALA A 63 -2.29 37.49 12.32
CA ALA A 63 -1.20 38.21 11.67
C ALA A 63 -1.58 38.51 10.21
N THR A 64 -1.61 39.79 9.82
CA THR A 64 -1.82 40.22 8.44
C THR A 64 -0.91 39.43 7.50
N PRO A 65 -1.42 38.75 6.45
CA PRO A 65 -0.59 38.02 5.50
C PRO A 65 0.46 38.95 4.89
N THR A 66 1.73 38.68 5.16
CA THR A 66 2.84 39.38 4.51
C THR A 66 3.10 38.71 3.17
N ALA A 67 3.22 39.48 2.10
CA ALA A 67 3.53 38.95 0.77
C ALA A 67 4.83 38.13 0.84
N GLY A 68 4.81 36.88 0.35
CA GLY A 68 5.97 36.00 0.32
C GLY A 68 6.12 35.06 1.52
N ARG A 69 5.29 35.18 2.56
CA ARG A 69 5.24 34.24 3.69
C ARG A 69 4.82 32.84 3.22
N VAL A 70 5.43 31.81 3.79
CA VAL A 70 5.10 30.39 3.61
C VAL A 70 4.60 29.81 4.92
N ASN A 71 3.45 29.11 4.88
CA ASN A 71 2.93 28.34 6.00
C ASN A 71 3.36 26.87 5.87
N ILE A 72 3.81 26.28 6.97
CA ILE A 72 4.16 24.86 7.09
C ILE A 72 3.12 24.18 7.99
N GLY A 73 2.38 23.23 7.43
CA GLY A 73 1.50 22.34 8.19
C GLY A 73 2.28 21.28 8.99
N ASP A 74 1.67 20.75 10.04
CA ASP A 74 2.26 19.71 10.89
C ASP A 74 2.50 18.37 10.16
N SER A 75 1.80 18.15 9.05
CA SER A 75 1.98 17.00 8.15
C SER A 75 2.99 17.25 7.02
N GLN A 76 3.69 18.39 7.00
CA GLN A 76 4.56 18.79 5.89
C GLN A 76 6.04 18.86 6.27
N SER A 77 6.42 18.42 7.47
CA SER A 77 7.82 18.54 7.94
C SER A 77 8.84 17.94 6.96
N GLN A 78 8.50 16.83 6.30
CA GLN A 78 9.32 16.17 5.29
C GLN A 78 9.59 16.99 4.02
N ASP A 79 8.75 17.99 3.74
CA ASP A 79 8.87 18.85 2.57
C ASP A 79 9.94 19.92 2.81
N PHE A 80 10.09 20.34 4.06
CA PHE A 80 10.88 21.51 4.45
C PHE A 80 12.16 21.17 5.19
N PHE A 81 12.23 20.02 5.87
CA PHE A 81 13.36 19.66 6.71
C PHE A 81 14.11 18.44 6.19
N SER A 82 15.41 18.37 6.51
CA SER A 82 16.26 17.20 6.23
C SER A 82 16.90 16.68 7.51
N PRO A 83 16.90 15.35 7.75
CA PRO A 83 17.57 14.74 8.88
C PRO A 83 19.09 14.71 8.65
N GLN A 84 19.84 14.86 9.73
CA GLN A 84 21.31 14.85 9.76
C GLN A 84 21.81 13.94 10.90
N GLY A 85 23.02 13.42 10.74
CA GLY A 85 23.69 12.61 11.78
C GLY A 85 22.88 11.37 12.17
N SER A 86 22.65 11.19 13.47
CA SER A 86 21.99 10.02 14.08
C SER A 86 20.46 10.08 14.03
N THR A 87 19.88 11.06 13.34
CA THR A 87 18.43 11.25 13.32
C THR A 87 17.71 10.10 12.64
N VAL A 88 16.68 9.58 13.31
CA VAL A 88 15.81 8.53 12.79
C VAL A 88 14.40 9.09 12.63
N ILE A 89 13.88 8.99 11.41
CA ILE A 89 12.53 9.41 11.07
C ILE A 89 11.59 8.21 11.14
N SER A 90 10.50 8.36 11.88
CA SER A 90 9.31 7.53 11.78
C SER A 90 8.25 8.28 11.00
N THR A 91 7.50 7.59 10.15
CA THR A 91 6.39 8.19 9.40
C THR A 91 5.03 7.66 9.85
N ASP A 92 3.96 8.44 9.63
CA ASP A 92 2.59 8.02 9.85
C ASP A 92 2.08 7.19 8.66
N SER A 93 0.76 6.97 8.60
CA SER A 93 0.17 6.19 7.52
C SER A 93 0.27 6.82 6.15
N ASP A 94 0.33 8.14 6.13
CA ASP A 94 0.33 8.97 4.94
C ASP A 94 1.79 9.27 4.53
N GLY A 95 2.75 8.70 5.27
CA GLY A 95 4.19 8.86 5.14
C GLY A 95 4.71 10.23 5.56
N ASN A 96 3.89 11.04 6.23
CA ASN A 96 4.34 12.27 6.88
C ASN A 96 5.21 11.90 8.09
N TRP A 97 6.16 12.77 8.44
CA TRP A 97 6.99 12.52 9.62
C TRP A 97 6.14 12.54 10.90
N SER A 98 6.05 11.39 11.57
CA SER A 98 5.28 11.20 12.80
C SER A 98 6.12 11.38 14.06
N ASN A 99 7.40 11.02 13.99
CA ASN A 99 8.36 11.22 15.06
C ASN A 99 9.77 11.38 14.47
N ILE A 100 10.48 12.39 14.95
CA ILE A 100 11.85 12.71 14.56
C ILE A 100 12.72 12.44 15.78
N GLY A 101 13.29 11.24 15.85
CA GLY A 101 14.23 10.87 16.92
C GLY A 101 15.58 11.51 16.62
N LEU A 102 15.95 12.56 17.35
CA LEU A 102 17.22 13.27 17.16
C LEU A 102 18.40 12.41 17.61
N THR A 103 18.27 11.74 18.76
CA THR A 103 19.27 10.80 19.28
C THR A 103 18.61 9.50 19.76
N PRO A 104 19.27 8.35 19.57
CA PRO A 104 18.86 7.11 20.23
C PRO A 104 19.29 7.13 21.71
N THR A 105 18.84 6.13 22.47
CA THR A 105 19.24 5.90 23.87
C THR A 105 20.66 5.31 23.95
N GLU A 106 21.65 6.01 23.40
CA GLU A 106 23.06 5.60 23.32
C GLU A 106 23.98 6.79 23.63
N ILE A 107 25.19 6.50 24.12
CA ILE A 107 26.25 7.50 24.32
C ILE A 107 26.82 8.00 22.98
N THR A 108 27.42 9.19 23.01
CA THR A 108 28.20 9.78 21.92
C THR A 108 27.48 9.88 20.56
N LYS A 109 26.21 10.30 20.58
CA LYS A 109 25.40 10.52 19.38
C LYS A 109 25.09 11.99 19.18
N ALA A 110 24.92 12.36 17.92
CA ALA A 110 24.44 13.66 17.52
C ALA A 110 23.53 13.48 16.32
N GLY A 111 22.36 14.08 16.34
CA GLY A 111 21.46 14.11 15.19
C GLY A 111 20.66 15.40 15.18
N ALA A 112 20.34 15.87 13.99
CA ALA A 112 19.67 17.13 13.79
C ALA A 112 18.63 17.05 12.69
N VAL A 113 17.74 18.04 12.67
CA VAL A 113 16.98 18.40 11.48
C VAL A 113 17.30 19.83 11.08
N THR A 114 17.43 20.04 9.79
CA THR A 114 17.83 21.31 9.19
C THR A 114 16.75 21.76 8.21
N LEU A 115 16.43 23.05 8.20
CA LEU A 115 15.51 23.61 7.20
C LEU A 115 16.21 23.62 5.83
N ASN A 116 15.54 23.13 4.79
CA ASN A 116 16.08 23.02 3.42
C ASN A 116 16.22 24.38 2.72
N MET A 117 16.03 25.49 3.44
CA MET A 117 16.14 26.85 2.93
C MET A 117 16.49 27.81 4.06
N ARG A 118 16.91 29.02 3.67
CA ARG A 118 17.18 30.10 4.62
C ARG A 118 15.92 30.93 4.87
N ILE A 119 15.78 31.43 6.08
CA ILE A 119 14.76 32.35 6.54
C ILE A 119 15.24 33.77 6.29
N ASP A 120 14.40 34.60 5.67
CA ASP A 120 14.61 36.04 5.57
C ASP A 120 14.28 36.70 6.92
N MET A 121 15.33 37.11 7.62
CA MET A 121 15.25 37.71 8.96
C MET A 121 14.77 39.18 8.93
N THR A 122 14.45 39.75 7.76
CA THR A 122 13.74 41.04 7.69
C THR A 122 12.23 40.92 7.92
N HIS A 123 11.75 39.68 8.06
CA HIS A 123 10.36 39.35 8.29
C HIS A 123 10.21 38.49 9.55
N ASP A 124 9.03 38.55 10.15
CA ASP A 124 8.68 37.70 11.26
C ASP A 124 8.66 36.22 10.83
N PHE A 125 9.02 35.34 11.75
CA PHE A 125 8.78 33.90 11.61
C PHE A 125 8.29 33.30 12.92
N SER A 126 7.64 32.14 12.82
CA SER A 126 7.37 31.31 13.98
C SER A 126 7.37 29.84 13.62
N PHE A 127 8.11 29.04 14.38
CA PHE A 127 8.08 27.57 14.29
C PHE A 127 7.50 26.97 15.56
N ASN A 128 6.74 25.91 15.38
CA ASN A 128 6.07 25.15 16.42
C ASN A 128 6.41 23.68 16.23
N TRP A 129 6.70 23.00 17.33
CA TRP A 129 6.80 21.54 17.35
C TRP A 129 6.49 21.02 18.74
N GLN A 130 6.47 19.71 18.88
CA GLN A 130 6.47 19.05 20.16
C GLN A 130 7.83 18.46 20.44
N VAL A 131 8.31 18.60 21.67
CA VAL A 131 9.61 18.12 22.12
C VAL A 131 9.44 17.11 23.26
N GLN A 132 10.26 16.08 23.25
CA GLN A 132 10.35 15.07 24.29
C GLN A 132 11.81 14.79 24.61
N MET A 133 12.12 14.69 25.91
CA MET A 133 13.39 14.23 26.42
C MET A 133 13.12 13.13 27.45
N LYS A 134 13.36 11.88 27.10
CA LYS A 134 13.12 10.75 28.00
C LYS A 134 14.43 10.32 28.63
N ALA A 135 14.47 10.28 29.97
CA ALA A 135 15.64 9.83 30.70
C ALA A 135 15.98 8.37 30.37
N GLY A 136 17.19 8.14 29.84
CA GLY A 136 17.73 6.81 29.56
C GLY A 136 18.73 6.33 30.61
N SER A 137 19.36 7.26 31.31
CA SER A 137 20.29 7.06 32.43
C SER A 137 20.17 8.25 33.41
N ASN A 138 20.82 8.18 34.56
CA ASN A 138 20.92 9.32 35.49
C ASN A 138 22.40 9.53 35.86
N PRO A 139 23.00 10.72 35.60
CA PRO A 139 22.42 11.88 34.91
C PRO A 139 22.00 11.62 33.46
N ILE A 140 21.21 12.55 32.92
CA ILE A 140 20.88 12.62 31.49
C ILE A 140 21.77 13.68 30.83
N ALA A 141 22.07 13.48 29.54
CA ALA A 141 22.79 14.45 28.73
C ALA A 141 22.49 14.22 27.24
N ASP A 142 22.81 15.17 26.36
CA ASP A 142 23.25 16.54 26.69
C ASP A 142 22.03 17.48 26.69
N GLY A 143 21.07 17.27 25.78
CA GLY A 143 19.89 18.13 25.64
C GLY A 143 19.58 18.43 24.18
N ILE A 144 18.66 19.36 23.94
CA ILE A 144 18.21 19.75 22.60
C ILE A 144 18.44 21.25 22.42
N GLY A 145 19.11 21.64 21.35
CA GLY A 145 19.29 23.03 20.96
C GLY A 145 18.72 23.34 19.60
N PHE A 146 18.45 24.62 19.36
CA PHE A 146 18.26 25.12 18.01
C PHE A 146 19.18 26.31 17.75
N ALA A 147 19.55 26.49 16.49
CA ALA A 147 20.40 27.58 16.05
C ALA A 147 19.84 28.22 14.78
N LEU A 148 19.97 29.55 14.72
CA LEU A 148 19.84 30.37 13.53
C LEU A 148 21.24 30.85 13.18
N HIS A 149 21.68 30.57 11.97
CA HIS A 149 23.03 30.97 11.55
C HIS A 149 23.05 31.46 10.09
N PRO A 150 23.93 32.42 9.76
CA PRO A 150 24.19 32.76 8.38
C PRO A 150 24.94 31.62 7.68
N THR A 151 25.12 31.73 6.36
CA THR A 151 25.89 30.75 5.58
C THR A 151 27.14 31.38 4.99
N TYR A 152 28.24 30.64 4.95
CA TYR A 152 29.51 31.06 4.37
C TYR A 152 30.04 29.98 3.42
N LYS A 153 30.37 30.35 2.20
CA LYS A 153 31.04 29.48 1.23
C LYS A 153 32.51 29.34 1.58
N ILE A 154 33.13 28.29 1.05
CA ILE A 154 34.58 28.10 1.10
C ILE A 154 35.27 29.35 0.54
N GLY A 155 36.18 29.94 1.31
CA GLY A 155 36.96 31.11 0.92
C GLY A 155 36.31 32.47 1.21
N ASP A 156 35.06 32.52 1.71
CA ASP A 156 34.37 33.78 1.99
C ASP A 156 35.06 34.59 3.11
N LEU A 157 35.58 33.90 4.12
CA LEU A 157 36.21 34.54 5.29
C LEU A 157 37.73 34.62 5.16
N SER A 158 38.37 33.57 4.65
CA SER A 158 39.81 33.53 4.42
C SER A 158 40.19 32.46 3.39
N PRO A 159 41.37 32.54 2.75
CA PRO A 159 41.89 31.47 1.90
C PRO A 159 42.09 30.13 2.62
N ASP A 160 42.19 30.16 3.96
CA ASP A 160 42.38 28.96 4.79
C ASP A 160 41.06 28.29 5.17
N GLN A 161 39.92 28.93 4.90
CA GLN A 161 38.59 28.35 5.12
C GLN A 161 38.37 27.19 4.15
N LYS A 162 38.42 25.95 4.65
CA LYS A 162 38.27 24.72 3.84
C LYS A 162 36.86 24.14 3.84
N VAL A 163 36.01 24.61 4.73
CA VAL A 163 34.66 24.09 4.93
C VAL A 163 33.65 25.22 4.80
N ALA A 164 32.52 24.95 4.14
CA ALA A 164 31.40 25.87 4.08
C ALA A 164 30.53 25.69 5.32
N GLN A 165 30.06 26.80 5.89
CA GLN A 165 28.89 26.78 6.77
C GLN A 165 27.67 26.90 5.85
N ASP A 166 27.20 25.77 5.32
CA ASP A 166 26.06 25.73 4.40
C ASP A 166 24.72 25.69 5.14
N ILE A 167 23.60 25.57 4.40
CA ILE A 167 22.24 25.55 4.98
C ILE A 167 21.94 24.34 5.87
N HIS A 168 22.76 23.29 5.78
CA HIS A 168 22.64 22.07 6.58
C HIS A 168 23.76 21.96 7.63
N ALA A 169 24.56 23.01 7.81
CA ALA A 169 25.58 23.06 8.83
C ALA A 169 24.94 22.86 10.22
N ILE A 170 25.59 22.03 11.02
CA ILE A 170 25.19 21.76 12.40
C ILE A 170 26.34 22.15 13.30
N GLY A 171 26.02 22.71 14.48
CA GLY A 171 27.03 23.02 15.48
C GLY A 171 27.55 21.77 16.19
N HIS A 172 28.57 21.97 17.02
CA HIS A 172 29.25 20.88 17.73
C HIS A 172 28.29 20.18 18.73
N PRO A 173 28.35 18.84 18.87
CA PRO A 173 27.59 18.09 19.88
C PRO A 173 28.18 18.25 21.30
N GLY A 174 27.56 17.61 22.29
CA GLY A 174 27.95 17.75 23.71
C GLY A 174 27.20 18.89 24.40
N GLY A 175 27.82 19.49 25.42
CA GLY A 175 27.30 20.70 26.10
C GLY A 175 27.11 21.94 25.21
N ASN A 176 27.71 21.90 24.01
CA ASN A 176 27.55 22.88 22.95
C ASN A 176 26.15 22.90 22.31
N LEU A 177 25.40 21.78 22.42
CA LEU A 177 24.03 21.58 21.95
C LEU A 177 23.73 22.19 20.58
N GLY A 178 24.65 22.02 19.63
CA GLY A 178 24.43 22.34 18.23
C GLY A 178 24.42 23.83 17.89
N THR A 179 24.81 24.71 18.82
CA THR A 179 25.04 26.14 18.51
C THR A 179 26.51 26.47 18.32
N ALA A 180 27.41 25.93 19.15
CA ALA A 180 28.85 26.21 19.04
C ALA A 180 29.41 25.73 17.70
N ASP A 181 30.55 26.29 17.27
CA ASP A 181 31.18 26.12 15.94
C ASP A 181 30.48 26.91 14.82
N LEU A 182 29.14 27.00 14.85
CA LEU A 182 28.42 27.87 13.91
C LEU A 182 28.80 29.33 14.15
N MET A 183 29.33 30.00 13.13
CA MET A 183 29.78 31.39 13.23
C MET A 183 28.62 32.38 13.15
N ASN A 184 28.66 33.41 13.99
CA ASN A 184 27.66 34.49 14.06
C ASN A 184 26.22 33.98 14.20
N ALA A 185 26.06 32.88 14.94
CA ALA A 185 24.81 32.21 15.19
C ALA A 185 24.17 32.70 16.50
N PHE A 186 22.87 32.55 16.60
CA PHE A 186 22.15 32.69 17.86
C PHE A 186 21.02 31.68 17.93
N GLY A 187 20.64 31.31 19.14
CA GLY A 187 19.74 30.19 19.34
C GLY A 187 19.33 30.06 20.79
N PHE A 188 18.93 28.84 21.14
CA PHE A 188 18.51 28.50 22.49
C PHE A 188 18.69 27.00 22.70
N LYS A 189 19.02 26.61 23.92
CA LYS A 189 19.16 25.21 24.31
C LYS A 189 18.26 24.87 25.50
N LEU A 190 17.67 23.68 25.43
CA LEU A 190 17.11 22.93 26.55
C LEU A 190 18.21 22.00 27.05
N ASP A 191 19.00 22.49 27.98
CA ASP A 191 20.19 21.82 28.47
C ASP A 191 19.87 20.94 29.67
N SER A 192 20.34 19.70 29.64
CA SER A 192 20.10 18.71 30.68
C SER A 192 21.35 18.30 31.45
N TYR A 193 22.52 18.82 31.06
CA TYR A 193 23.81 18.50 31.67
C TYR A 193 24.62 19.77 31.89
N PHE A 194 25.06 20.00 33.12
CA PHE A 194 25.90 21.15 33.42
C PHE A 194 27.34 20.93 32.96
N ASN A 195 27.80 21.78 32.06
CA ASN A 195 29.16 21.86 31.58
C ASN A 195 29.92 22.96 32.34
N TYR A 196 30.99 22.57 33.05
CA TYR A 196 31.91 23.51 33.72
C TYR A 196 32.65 24.43 32.74
N GLY A 197 32.49 24.21 31.42
CA GLY A 197 33.24 24.90 30.37
C GLY A 197 34.73 24.91 30.65
N ARG A 198 35.40 25.94 30.14
CA ARG A 198 36.69 26.38 30.70
C ARG A 198 36.47 27.59 31.60
N ASP A 199 36.07 27.41 32.85
CA ASP A 199 35.98 28.55 33.76
C ASP A 199 37.38 29.08 34.13
N PRO A 200 37.72 30.38 33.93
CA PRO A 200 39.00 30.99 34.31
C PRO A 200 39.40 30.81 35.79
N GLY A 201 38.48 30.34 36.65
CA GLY A 201 38.71 30.02 38.06
C GLY A 201 38.98 28.54 38.38
N THR A 202 38.83 27.61 37.43
CA THR A 202 38.97 26.17 37.70
C THR A 202 40.44 25.73 37.66
N PRO A 203 41.01 25.21 38.78
CA PRO A 203 42.42 24.80 38.81
C PRO A 203 42.73 23.72 37.77
N GLY A 204 43.67 24.00 36.87
CA GLY A 204 44.13 23.07 35.83
C GLY A 204 43.45 23.24 34.46
N VAL A 205 42.52 24.19 34.31
CA VAL A 205 41.83 24.47 33.06
C VAL A 205 42.38 25.75 32.42
N ASN A 206 43.05 25.65 31.27
CA ASN A 206 43.54 26.81 30.53
C ASN A 206 42.41 27.41 29.68
N TYR A 207 41.81 28.52 30.13
CA TYR A 207 40.86 29.30 29.31
C TYR A 207 41.51 29.71 27.99
N SER A 208 40.91 29.32 26.87
CA SER A 208 41.38 29.76 25.55
C SER A 208 40.54 30.91 24.98
N GLY A 209 39.30 31.11 25.47
CA GLY A 209 38.33 32.00 24.84
C GLY A 209 38.14 31.67 23.35
N PRO A 210 37.63 32.63 22.57
CA PRO A 210 37.57 32.52 21.12
C PRO A 210 38.96 32.27 20.50
N ILE A 211 39.05 31.29 19.60
CA ILE A 211 40.30 30.99 18.88
C ILE A 211 40.36 31.88 17.64
N ALA A 212 41.21 32.91 17.69
CA ALA A 212 41.34 33.87 16.60
C ALA A 212 41.73 33.20 15.27
N ASN A 213 41.21 33.75 14.16
CA ASN A 213 41.45 33.30 12.79
C ASN A 213 40.98 31.86 12.49
N THR A 214 40.03 31.34 13.25
CA THR A 214 39.35 30.07 12.95
C THR A 214 37.99 30.33 12.31
N TYR A 215 37.41 29.27 11.76
CA TYR A 215 36.14 29.28 11.04
C TYR A 215 35.37 27.98 11.34
N TYR A 216 34.12 27.90 10.90
CA TYR A 216 33.28 26.71 11.07
C TYR A 216 33.99 25.42 10.62
N GLY A 217 34.08 24.44 11.51
CA GLY A 217 34.68 23.14 11.25
C GLY A 217 36.21 23.14 11.18
N ASP A 218 36.88 24.15 11.75
CA ASP A 218 38.34 24.19 11.84
C ASP A 218 38.85 23.07 12.78
N ASP A 219 39.93 22.38 12.39
CA ASP A 219 40.48 21.26 13.17
C ASP A 219 40.85 21.64 14.62
N SER A 220 41.20 22.91 14.86
CA SER A 220 41.50 23.43 16.20
C SER A 220 40.29 23.42 17.15
N HIS A 221 39.07 23.32 16.62
CA HIS A 221 37.85 23.19 17.40
C HIS A 221 37.67 21.77 17.97
N TYR A 222 38.29 20.76 17.34
CA TYR A 222 38.15 19.34 17.70
C TYR A 222 39.34 18.78 18.52
N TYR A 223 40.53 19.36 18.40
CA TYR A 223 41.76 18.81 18.98
C TYR A 223 42.37 19.67 20.08
N LEU A 224 42.25 19.20 21.33
CA LEU A 224 43.25 19.44 22.36
C LEU A 224 43.69 18.09 22.96
N THR A 225 44.95 17.75 22.74
CA THR A 225 45.65 16.63 23.39
C THR A 225 45.57 16.78 24.91
N GLY A 226 44.68 16.03 25.59
CA GLY A 226 44.72 15.95 27.05
C GLY A 226 43.44 15.70 27.84
N GLY A 227 42.25 15.61 27.25
CA GLY A 227 41.05 15.10 27.95
C GLY A 227 39.81 15.98 27.86
N GLU A 228 38.68 15.26 27.72
CA GLU A 228 37.27 15.62 27.82
C GLU A 228 36.98 16.98 28.50
N GLY A 229 36.61 17.99 27.70
CA GLY A 229 36.13 19.27 28.17
C GLY A 229 35.36 20.00 27.08
N ASP A 230 34.35 20.77 27.47
CA ASP A 230 33.58 21.65 26.60
C ASP A 230 34.40 22.91 26.28
N VAL A 231 35.25 22.81 25.26
CA VAL A 231 36.32 23.79 25.01
C VAL A 231 35.89 24.99 24.18
N TYR A 232 34.70 24.94 23.60
CA TYR A 232 34.27 25.90 22.58
C TYR A 232 33.12 26.81 23.03
N GLY A 233 32.89 26.84 24.35
CA GLY A 233 31.95 27.75 24.99
C GLY A 233 32.35 28.17 26.40
N ASP A 234 31.61 29.12 26.94
CA ASP A 234 31.64 29.45 28.36
C ASP A 234 31.08 28.29 29.22
N ALA A 235 31.29 28.35 30.54
CA ALA A 235 30.59 27.49 31.47
C ALA A 235 29.09 27.83 31.49
N ASP A 236 28.19 26.84 31.63
CA ASP A 236 26.74 27.08 31.52
C ASP A 236 26.18 28.07 32.56
N ASN A 237 26.87 28.20 33.68
CA ASN A 237 26.54 29.15 34.73
C ASN A 237 27.09 30.56 34.47
N ARG A 238 27.59 30.87 33.27
CA ARG A 238 28.01 32.22 32.88
C ARG A 238 27.00 32.84 31.93
N ILE A 239 26.11 33.65 32.48
CA ILE A 239 25.09 34.37 31.71
C ILE A 239 25.58 35.80 31.49
N ASP A 240 25.70 36.21 30.23
CA ASP A 240 26.28 37.50 29.82
C ASP A 240 27.68 37.75 30.42
N GLY A 241 28.44 36.67 30.66
CA GLY A 241 29.79 36.67 31.22
C GLY A 241 29.83 36.62 32.76
N ASP A 242 28.71 36.87 33.42
CA ASP A 242 28.59 36.88 34.88
C ASP A 242 28.23 35.50 35.43
N LEU A 243 28.82 35.16 36.58
CA LEU A 243 28.59 33.88 37.24
C LEU A 243 27.22 33.84 37.94
N ASP A 244 26.36 32.93 37.52
CA ASP A 244 25.07 32.64 38.13
C ASP A 244 25.12 31.36 38.97
N TYR A 245 25.07 31.52 40.29
CA TYR A 245 25.13 30.41 41.24
C TYR A 245 23.85 29.59 41.34
N LYS A 246 22.76 30.00 40.69
CA LYS A 246 21.47 29.31 40.78
C LYS A 246 21.27 28.29 39.67
N ILE A 247 22.06 28.36 38.59
CA ILE A 247 22.22 27.26 37.65
C ILE A 247 23.00 26.14 38.38
N PRO A 248 22.48 24.90 38.46
CA PRO A 248 23.12 23.85 39.24
C PRO A 248 24.49 23.49 38.70
N GLN A 249 25.48 23.48 39.59
CA GLN A 249 26.87 23.15 39.27
C GLN A 249 27.19 21.68 39.55
N SER A 250 26.19 20.80 39.53
CA SER A 250 26.33 19.37 39.85
C SER A 250 25.38 18.52 39.03
N ASN A 251 25.94 17.52 38.34
CA ASN A 251 25.19 16.55 37.55
C ASN A 251 24.76 15.31 38.36
N TYR A 252 25.15 15.20 39.64
CA TYR A 252 24.87 14.00 40.44
C TYR A 252 23.46 13.97 41.05
N THR A 253 22.85 15.14 41.21
CA THR A 253 21.46 15.27 41.66
C THR A 253 20.67 15.86 40.50
N GLN A 254 19.87 15.02 39.83
CA GLN A 254 19.10 15.43 38.66
C GLN A 254 18.12 16.56 39.02
N TRP A 255 18.50 17.79 38.68
CA TRP A 255 17.66 18.97 38.87
C TRP A 255 16.58 19.07 37.79
N GLY A 256 16.93 18.68 36.56
CA GLY A 256 16.07 18.71 35.38
C GLY A 256 16.66 19.61 34.29
N PRO A 257 16.18 19.52 33.04
CA PRO A 257 16.65 20.40 31.98
C PRO A 257 16.27 21.84 32.26
N TYR A 258 17.00 22.80 31.69
CA TYR A 258 16.71 24.23 31.77
C TYR A 258 16.91 24.90 30.42
N GLY A 259 16.26 26.05 30.24
CA GLY A 259 16.29 26.81 28.99
C GLY A 259 17.29 27.96 29.06
N ILE A 260 18.12 28.15 28.03
CA ILE A 260 19.04 29.29 27.97
C ILE A 260 19.30 29.72 26.53
N PHE A 261 19.37 31.03 26.29
CA PHE A 261 19.75 31.56 24.99
C PHE A 261 21.25 31.40 24.75
N THR A 262 21.58 31.10 23.49
CA THR A 262 22.96 30.93 23.02
C THR A 262 23.26 31.96 21.94
N ARG A 263 24.52 32.39 21.87
CA ARG A 263 25.06 33.13 20.73
C ARG A 263 26.50 32.74 20.48
N THR A 264 26.95 32.87 19.25
CA THR A 264 28.35 32.68 18.88
C THR A 264 28.93 33.94 18.28
N ASP A 265 30.23 34.10 18.43
CA ASP A 265 30.97 35.14 17.72
C ASP A 265 31.36 34.70 16.30
N GLN A 266 32.18 35.51 15.64
CA GLN A 266 32.67 35.25 14.28
C GLN A 266 33.57 34.02 14.15
N THR A 267 34.11 33.51 15.27
CA THR A 267 34.91 32.28 15.26
C THR A 267 34.02 31.05 15.40
N GLY A 268 32.86 31.20 16.04
CA GLY A 268 31.93 30.13 16.41
C GLY A 268 31.85 29.90 17.93
N TYR A 269 32.64 30.61 18.72
CA TYR A 269 32.73 30.42 20.17
C TYR A 269 31.40 30.79 20.86
N VAL A 270 30.81 29.85 21.61
CA VAL A 270 29.48 30.04 22.20
C VAL A 270 29.53 30.73 23.55
N THR A 271 28.64 31.71 23.73
CA THR A 271 28.38 32.38 25.01
C THR A 271 26.89 32.32 25.33
N TYR A 272 26.56 32.40 26.62
CA TYR A 272 25.18 32.38 27.09
C TYR A 272 24.72 33.77 27.49
N THR A 273 23.43 34.01 27.36
CA THR A 273 22.86 35.36 27.45
C THR A 273 21.47 35.32 28.07
N ALA A 274 21.15 36.32 28.89
CA ALA A 274 19.93 36.32 29.68
C ALA A 274 18.68 36.63 28.86
N SER A 275 17.55 36.12 29.32
CA SER A 275 16.23 36.64 29.00
C SER A 275 16.08 38.07 29.52
N GLN A 276 15.47 38.92 28.70
CA GLN A 276 15.32 40.35 28.95
C GLN A 276 14.02 40.71 29.67
N ASP A 277 13.12 39.75 29.87
CA ASP A 277 11.89 39.98 30.66
C ASP A 277 12.18 40.22 32.16
N GLY A 278 13.44 40.14 32.58
CA GLY A 278 13.89 40.44 33.94
C GLY A 278 13.52 39.37 34.95
N THR A 279 12.98 38.25 34.46
CA THR A 279 12.73 37.04 35.22
C THR A 279 13.88 36.09 35.03
N ALA A 280 14.29 35.46 36.13
CA ALA A 280 15.41 34.54 36.15
C ALA A 280 14.96 33.16 35.63
N GLU A 281 14.47 33.13 34.39
CA GLU A 281 13.81 31.99 33.76
C GLU A 281 14.82 30.90 33.34
N GLU A 282 16.06 31.28 33.08
CA GLU A 282 17.18 30.35 32.86
C GLU A 282 17.46 29.48 34.09
N GLU A 283 17.06 29.95 35.27
CA GLU A 283 17.26 29.30 36.56
C GLU A 283 16.12 28.32 36.91
N LYS A 284 15.20 28.00 35.99
CA LYS A 284 14.02 27.16 36.28
C LYS A 284 14.18 25.73 35.75
N PRO A 285 14.08 24.70 36.62
CA PRO A 285 14.13 23.32 36.17
C PRO A 285 12.82 22.88 35.52
N LEU A 286 12.93 22.24 34.37
CA LEU A 286 11.83 21.69 33.59
C LEU A 286 11.53 20.25 34.02
N ASN A 287 11.26 20.06 35.32
CA ASN A 287 11.03 18.77 35.96
C ASN A 287 9.58 18.57 36.45
N GLY A 288 8.66 19.48 36.09
CA GLY A 288 7.26 19.45 36.51
C GLY A 288 6.96 20.06 37.88
N THR A 289 7.97 20.51 38.63
CA THR A 289 7.76 21.21 39.91
C THR A 289 7.38 22.67 39.70
N ASN A 290 6.78 23.31 40.72
CA ASN A 290 6.44 24.74 40.72
C ASN A 290 5.62 25.22 39.51
N ASN A 291 4.78 24.34 38.96
CA ASN A 291 3.93 24.61 37.79
C ASN A 291 4.72 24.88 36.49
N PHE A 292 5.89 24.28 36.31
CA PHE A 292 6.65 24.31 35.04
C PHE A 292 6.41 23.04 34.21
N PRO A 293 6.67 23.08 32.88
CA PRO A 293 6.69 21.90 32.03
C PRO A 293 7.63 20.79 32.55
N ASN A 294 7.34 19.53 32.22
CA ASN A 294 8.17 18.39 32.61
C ASN A 294 8.82 17.73 31.40
N LEU A 295 10.11 18.00 31.21
CA LEU A 295 10.96 17.36 30.20
C LEU A 295 11.70 16.13 30.71
N LEU A 296 11.48 15.68 31.95
CA LEU A 296 12.03 14.39 32.43
C LEU A 296 11.04 13.23 32.27
N GLY A 297 9.77 13.55 31.99
CA GLY A 297 8.70 12.57 31.80
C GLY A 297 8.64 12.03 30.37
N ASP A 298 7.72 11.10 30.15
CA ASP A 298 7.40 10.56 28.82
C ASP A 298 6.44 11.47 28.02
N ASP A 299 6.11 12.65 28.52
CA ASP A 299 5.11 13.53 27.92
C ASP A 299 5.72 14.53 26.93
N TRP A 300 5.08 14.64 25.76
CA TRP A 300 5.38 15.67 24.76
C TRP A 300 5.02 17.06 25.29
N GLN A 301 5.95 18.00 25.18
CA GLN A 301 5.73 19.42 25.48
C GLN A 301 5.62 20.21 24.17
N ASN A 302 4.73 21.20 24.10
CA ASN A 302 4.64 22.09 22.94
C ASN A 302 5.76 23.14 23.05
N MET A 303 6.59 23.26 22.02
CA MET A 303 7.63 24.27 21.90
C MET A 303 7.33 25.21 20.73
N ASN A 304 7.42 26.51 20.99
CA ASN A 304 7.31 27.57 19.98
C ASN A 304 8.58 28.40 19.99
N ILE A 305 9.09 28.73 18.80
CA ILE A 305 9.97 29.88 18.60
C ILE A 305 9.23 30.91 17.78
N SER A 306 9.42 32.18 18.09
CA SER A 306 9.03 33.29 17.23
C SER A 306 10.11 34.37 17.20
N TYR A 307 10.19 35.06 16.08
CA TYR A 307 11.04 36.22 15.89
C TYR A 307 10.22 37.38 15.36
N ASP A 308 10.35 38.55 15.99
CA ASP A 308 9.77 39.82 15.56
C ASP A 308 10.87 40.66 14.91
N ALA A 309 10.76 40.87 13.60
CA ALA A 309 11.76 41.60 12.82
C ALA A 309 11.77 43.11 13.14
N SER A 310 10.66 43.67 13.63
CA SER A 310 10.57 45.09 13.97
C SER A 310 11.34 45.42 15.25
N THR A 311 11.44 44.46 16.16
CA THR A 311 12.12 44.61 17.46
C THR A 311 13.39 43.78 17.59
N TYR A 312 13.71 42.93 16.61
CA TYR A 312 14.75 41.91 16.68
C TYR A 312 14.60 41.02 17.93
N ALA A 313 13.36 40.73 18.34
CA ALA A 313 13.09 39.95 19.53
C ALA A 313 12.89 38.47 19.18
N LEU A 314 13.72 37.60 19.74
CA LEU A 314 13.54 36.16 19.73
C LEU A 314 12.78 35.73 20.99
N SER A 315 11.70 34.98 20.82
CA SER A 315 10.91 34.41 21.91
C SER A 315 10.84 32.90 21.80
N VAL A 316 10.98 32.21 22.93
CA VAL A 316 10.83 30.75 23.03
C VAL A 316 9.80 30.45 24.10
N THR A 317 8.80 29.63 23.78
CA THR A 317 7.76 29.23 24.73
C THR A 317 7.69 27.71 24.81
N LEU A 318 7.64 27.17 26.02
CA LEU A 318 7.41 25.76 26.29
C LEU A 318 6.15 25.59 27.14
N THR A 319 5.22 24.74 26.69
CA THR A 319 3.90 24.55 27.32
C THR A 319 3.55 23.06 27.45
N ASP A 320 3.02 22.67 28.61
CA ASP A 320 2.41 21.36 28.81
C ASP A 320 1.04 21.31 28.10
N PRO A 321 0.84 20.44 27.08
CA PRO A 321 -0.43 20.36 26.35
C PRO A 321 -1.58 19.81 27.20
N LYS A 322 -1.30 19.15 28.34
CA LYS A 322 -2.32 18.64 29.26
C LYS A 322 -2.70 19.65 30.34
N ASP A 323 -1.84 20.61 30.61
CA ASP A 323 -2.05 21.68 31.60
C ASP A 323 -1.36 22.97 31.14
N THR A 324 -2.07 23.78 30.37
CA THR A 324 -1.49 25.00 29.78
C THR A 324 -1.10 26.07 30.81
N SER A 325 -1.50 25.91 32.07
CA SER A 325 -1.00 26.77 33.16
C SER A 325 0.50 26.56 33.42
N ARG A 326 1.04 25.41 32.99
CA ARG A 326 2.47 25.10 32.97
C ARG A 326 3.06 25.57 31.66
N THR A 327 3.35 26.87 31.63
CA THR A 327 4.00 27.52 30.51
C THR A 327 5.15 28.36 31.01
N ILE A 328 6.27 28.29 30.31
CA ILE A 328 7.44 29.15 30.51
C ILE A 328 7.78 29.82 29.18
N THR A 329 8.23 31.07 29.23
CA THR A 329 8.61 31.83 28.03
C THR A 329 9.89 32.58 28.32
N TRP A 330 10.84 32.47 27.40
CA TRP A 330 12.08 33.24 27.40
C TRP A 330 12.05 34.23 26.25
N LYS A 331 12.52 35.46 26.46
CA LYS A 331 12.55 36.50 25.43
C LYS A 331 13.86 37.25 25.43
N ARG A 332 14.45 37.45 24.26
CA ARG A 332 15.70 38.21 24.09
C ARG A 332 15.63 39.09 22.86
N ILE A 333 15.88 40.39 23.03
CA ILE A 333 16.22 41.28 21.92
C ILE A 333 17.68 41.06 21.56
N LEU A 334 17.94 40.80 20.29
CA LEU A 334 19.30 40.66 19.76
C LEU A 334 20.13 41.91 20.08
N SER A 335 21.40 41.73 20.44
CA SER A 335 22.34 42.82 20.68
C SER A 335 22.58 43.64 19.42
N ALA A 336 23.10 44.86 19.57
CA ALA A 336 23.40 45.73 18.43
C ALA A 336 24.34 45.08 17.40
N ALA A 337 25.28 44.23 17.84
CA ALA A 337 26.16 43.48 16.96
C ALA A 337 25.41 42.40 16.17
N GLU A 338 24.54 41.63 16.84
CA GLU A 338 23.69 40.61 16.18
C GLU A 338 22.71 41.26 15.20
N GLN A 339 22.10 42.40 15.55
CA GLN A 339 21.25 43.16 14.63
C GLN A 339 22.01 43.62 13.38
N ALA A 340 23.25 44.10 13.55
CA ALA A 340 24.11 44.46 12.42
C ALA A 340 24.45 43.26 11.54
N GLN A 341 24.67 42.07 12.14
CA GLN A 341 24.89 40.83 11.40
C GLN A 341 23.63 40.39 10.64
N VAL A 342 22.45 40.44 11.27
CA VAL A 342 21.17 40.15 10.61
C VAL A 342 20.96 41.08 9.42
N ASN A 343 21.23 42.37 9.57
CA ASN A 343 21.10 43.34 8.47
C ASN A 343 22.13 43.13 7.35
N THR A 344 23.27 42.48 7.64
CA THR A 344 24.32 42.21 6.65
C THR A 344 24.09 40.91 5.90
N ASN A 345 23.78 39.82 6.62
CA ASN A 345 23.63 38.49 6.04
C ASN A 345 22.19 38.21 5.56
N GLN A 346 21.19 38.85 6.17
CA GLN A 346 19.74 38.77 5.92
C GLN A 346 19.11 37.37 6.05
N TYR A 347 19.71 36.36 5.44
CA TYR A 347 19.18 35.01 5.29
C TYR A 347 19.89 34.04 6.24
N TYR A 348 19.11 33.40 7.12
CA TYR A 348 19.62 32.52 8.15
C TYR A 348 19.09 31.09 7.95
N ALA A 349 19.97 30.10 8.02
CA ALA A 349 19.59 28.69 8.12
C ALA A 349 19.09 28.38 9.54
N PHE A 350 18.28 27.33 9.66
CA PHE A 350 17.67 26.90 10.92
C PHE A 350 17.92 25.42 11.16
N THR A 351 18.42 25.11 12.35
CA THR A 351 18.80 23.76 12.76
C THR A 351 18.24 23.46 14.14
N ILE A 352 17.70 22.26 14.34
CA ILE A 352 17.38 21.69 15.65
C ILE A 352 18.25 20.46 15.85
N LEU A 353 19.07 20.43 16.89
CA LEU A 353 20.03 19.36 17.17
C LEU A 353 19.77 18.77 18.56
N GLY A 354 19.87 17.45 18.64
CA GLY A 354 20.03 16.72 19.91
C GLY A 354 21.39 16.02 19.95
N SER A 355 21.99 15.94 21.13
CA SER A 355 23.21 15.16 21.33
C SER A 355 23.24 14.39 22.64
N THR A 356 24.12 13.40 22.70
CA THR A 356 24.47 12.64 23.90
C THR A 356 25.99 12.60 24.06
N GLY A 357 26.46 12.75 25.29
CA GLY A 357 27.86 12.60 25.68
C GLY A 357 28.12 11.24 26.33
N GLY A 358 28.80 11.24 27.48
CA GLY A 358 28.96 10.06 28.34
C GLY A 358 27.66 9.61 29.04
N TYR A 359 26.64 10.47 29.03
CA TYR A 359 25.28 10.20 29.49
C TYR A 359 24.31 10.41 28.33
N TYR A 360 23.08 9.92 28.46
CA TYR A 360 22.13 9.92 27.34
C TYR A 360 20.68 10.08 27.79
N ALA A 361 19.93 10.79 26.96
CA ALA A 361 18.48 10.80 26.95
C ALA A 361 17.99 10.50 25.54
N LYS A 362 16.84 9.84 25.42
CA LYS A 362 16.13 9.78 24.14
C LYS A 362 15.56 11.16 23.88
N GLN A 363 16.01 11.80 22.80
CA GLN A 363 15.58 13.13 22.41
C GLN A 363 14.81 13.04 21.10
N ALA A 364 13.62 13.62 21.07
CA ALA A 364 12.78 13.57 19.89
C ALA A 364 11.93 14.84 19.76
N ILE A 365 11.58 15.14 18.51
CA ILE A 365 10.61 16.17 18.16
C ILE A 365 9.55 15.61 17.20
N GLN A 366 8.41 16.28 17.07
CA GLN A 366 7.38 15.95 16.08
C GLN A 366 6.52 17.18 15.75
N ARG A 367 5.72 17.09 14.68
CA ARG A 367 4.76 18.14 14.28
C ARG A 367 5.40 19.51 14.03
N LEU A 368 6.56 19.52 13.34
CA LEU A 368 7.19 20.77 12.91
C LEU A 368 6.27 21.51 11.95
N SER A 369 5.85 22.71 12.35
CA SER A 369 4.87 23.54 11.66
C SER A 369 5.16 25.01 11.94
N GLY A 370 4.49 25.93 11.26
CA GLY A 370 4.66 27.36 11.51
C GLY A 370 4.58 28.20 10.25
N TYR A 371 5.26 29.35 10.26
CA TYR A 371 5.42 30.19 9.09
C TYR A 371 6.76 30.91 9.11
N PHE A 372 7.24 31.28 7.92
CA PHE A 372 8.43 32.11 7.74
C PHE A 372 8.41 32.71 6.34
N THR A 373 9.28 33.69 6.09
CA THR A 373 9.55 34.17 4.73
C THR A 373 10.84 33.51 4.26
N PRO A 374 10.83 32.70 3.18
CA PRO A 374 12.03 32.07 2.67
C PRO A 374 12.91 33.09 1.96
N GLU A 375 14.19 32.79 1.83
CA GLU A 375 15.04 33.46 0.84
C GLU A 375 14.38 33.39 -0.54
N ASN A 376 14.32 34.53 -1.23
CA ASN A 376 13.59 34.64 -2.48
C ASN A 376 14.53 34.91 -3.67
N PRO A 377 14.45 34.14 -4.76
CA PRO A 377 13.66 32.91 -4.94
C PRO A 377 14.37 31.67 -4.35
N SER A 378 13.58 30.72 -3.83
CA SER A 378 14.03 29.38 -3.45
C SER A 378 13.26 28.29 -4.20
N LEU A 379 13.97 27.23 -4.59
CA LEU A 379 13.42 26.03 -5.20
C LEU A 379 13.93 24.79 -4.45
N LEU A 380 13.00 23.95 -4.01
CA LEU A 380 13.32 22.62 -3.49
C LEU A 380 13.04 21.56 -4.55
N ILE A 381 13.90 20.55 -4.61
CA ILE A 381 13.76 19.42 -5.52
C ILE A 381 13.77 18.14 -4.70
N ARG A 382 12.65 17.44 -4.69
CA ARG A 382 12.41 16.25 -3.87
C ARG A 382 12.23 15.03 -4.75
N LYS A 383 12.71 13.89 -4.26
CA LYS A 383 12.51 12.58 -4.86
C LYS A 383 11.85 11.72 -3.79
N THR A 384 10.59 11.36 -3.98
CA THR A 384 9.79 10.70 -2.95
C THR A 384 9.11 9.46 -3.47
N THR A 385 8.80 8.52 -2.57
CA THR A 385 7.77 7.52 -2.83
C THR A 385 6.40 8.17 -2.93
N THR A 386 5.38 7.39 -3.27
CA THR A 386 4.05 7.93 -3.42
C THR A 386 3.49 8.45 -2.09
N ASN A 387 3.64 7.71 -0.98
CA ASN A 387 3.34 8.20 0.37
C ASN A 387 4.30 9.29 0.89
N GLY A 388 5.01 10.05 0.04
CA GLY A 388 5.80 11.21 0.47
C GLY A 388 7.13 10.92 1.18
N THR A 389 7.51 9.65 1.38
CA THR A 389 8.82 9.28 1.96
C THR A 389 9.94 9.67 0.99
N SER A 390 10.90 10.48 1.44
CA SER A 390 12.09 10.80 0.64
C SER A 390 12.93 9.56 0.34
N VAL A 391 13.28 9.37 -0.94
CA VAL A 391 14.18 8.29 -1.41
C VAL A 391 15.59 8.80 -1.74
N SER A 392 15.78 10.12 -1.67
CA SER A 392 17.09 10.78 -1.70
C SER A 392 17.05 12.05 -0.85
N PRO A 393 18.21 12.64 -0.52
CA PRO A 393 18.27 14.00 0.00
C PRO A 393 17.54 15.00 -0.93
N THR A 394 16.99 16.06 -0.33
CA THR A 394 16.38 17.19 -1.06
C THR A 394 17.50 18.06 -1.62
N ASP A 395 17.38 18.45 -2.89
CA ASP A 395 18.28 19.44 -3.49
C ASP A 395 17.65 20.84 -3.35
N THR A 396 18.47 21.83 -2.98
CA THR A 396 18.02 23.23 -2.80
C THR A 396 18.73 24.14 -3.80
N VAL A 397 17.96 24.97 -4.50
CA VAL A 397 18.48 26.04 -5.36
C VAL A 397 17.95 27.39 -4.85
N THR A 398 18.85 28.34 -4.62
CA THR A 398 18.50 29.70 -4.19
C THR A 398 18.98 30.73 -5.19
N GLN A 399 18.33 31.89 -5.21
CA GLN A 399 18.69 33.05 -6.05
C GLN A 399 18.65 32.79 -7.57
N GLN A 400 17.95 31.73 -8.00
CA GLN A 400 17.69 31.44 -9.40
C GLN A 400 16.19 31.44 -9.66
N THR A 401 15.74 32.28 -10.60
CA THR A 401 14.32 32.40 -10.97
C THR A 401 13.86 31.31 -11.91
N THR A 402 14.78 30.64 -12.60
CA THR A 402 14.50 29.53 -13.52
C THR A 402 15.55 28.47 -13.33
N SER A 403 15.13 27.23 -13.09
CA SER A 403 16.04 26.10 -12.87
C SER A 403 15.56 24.88 -13.63
N ASP A 404 16.46 24.29 -14.41
CA ASP A 404 16.23 23.01 -15.06
C ASP A 404 16.53 21.90 -14.05
N THR A 405 15.46 21.34 -13.48
CA THR A 405 15.56 20.28 -12.47
C THR A 405 15.50 18.93 -13.15
N LYS A 406 16.09 17.91 -12.54
CA LYS A 406 16.02 16.56 -13.10
C LYS A 406 16.02 15.46 -12.04
N ALA A 407 15.46 14.31 -12.40
CA ALA A 407 15.53 13.09 -11.61
C ALA A 407 15.54 11.85 -12.50
N PRO A 408 16.20 10.76 -12.06
CA PRO A 408 16.31 9.54 -12.85
C PRO A 408 14.95 8.84 -13.01
N THR A 409 14.71 8.18 -14.14
CA THR A 409 13.46 7.45 -14.40
C THR A 409 13.27 6.24 -13.49
N THR A 410 14.35 5.70 -12.95
CA THR A 410 14.36 4.60 -11.97
C THR A 410 15.28 4.96 -10.83
N ILE A 411 14.91 4.56 -9.62
CA ILE A 411 15.73 4.78 -8.44
C ILE A 411 15.81 3.51 -7.60
N THR A 412 17.00 3.26 -7.08
CA THR A 412 17.24 2.29 -6.02
C THR A 412 17.81 3.09 -4.85
N ASP A 413 17.12 3.09 -3.73
CA ASP A 413 17.68 3.64 -2.50
C ASP A 413 18.79 2.69 -2.02
N GLN A 414 19.97 3.21 -1.72
CA GLN A 414 21.08 2.38 -1.24
C GLN A 414 20.91 2.00 0.24
N ASN A 415 20.08 2.74 0.97
CA ASN A 415 19.85 2.57 2.41
C ASN A 415 18.54 1.85 2.73
N THR A 416 17.62 1.75 1.77
CA THR A 416 16.38 0.98 1.89
C THR A 416 16.25 0.01 0.71
N PRO A 417 15.55 -1.13 0.87
CA PRO A 417 15.29 -2.05 -0.23
C PRO A 417 14.31 -1.51 -1.29
N PHE A 418 14.04 -0.20 -1.32
CA PHE A 418 13.12 0.41 -2.28
C PHE A 418 13.73 0.43 -3.69
N GLN A 419 13.02 -0.16 -4.64
CA GLN A 419 13.23 0.06 -6.07
C GLN A 419 11.96 0.65 -6.65
N GLY A 420 12.10 1.74 -7.39
CA GLY A 420 10.95 2.43 -7.95
C GLY A 420 11.18 3.04 -9.31
N THR A 421 10.07 3.29 -9.98
CA THR A 421 10.00 3.98 -11.27
C THR A 421 9.30 5.31 -11.09
N LEU A 422 9.85 6.35 -11.72
CA LEU A 422 9.30 7.69 -11.73
C LEU A 422 7.93 7.68 -12.41
N SER A 423 6.90 8.08 -11.67
CA SER A 423 5.51 8.06 -12.13
C SER A 423 5.09 9.43 -12.66
N HIS A 424 5.33 10.49 -11.90
CA HIS A 424 4.90 11.83 -12.24
C HIS A 424 5.68 12.90 -11.47
N ILE A 425 5.48 14.15 -11.87
CA ILE A 425 6.07 15.33 -11.22
C ILE A 425 4.94 16.16 -10.63
N LEU A 426 5.10 16.55 -9.37
CA LEU A 426 4.27 17.55 -8.71
C LEU A 426 5.06 18.86 -8.61
N PHE A 427 4.40 19.98 -8.84
CA PHE A 427 4.93 21.30 -8.56
C PHE A 427 4.04 21.99 -7.54
N THR A 428 4.62 22.34 -6.39
CA THR A 428 3.97 23.10 -5.33
C THR A 428 4.52 24.52 -5.32
N TYR A 429 3.62 25.50 -5.32
CA TYR A 429 3.93 26.90 -5.09
C TYR A 429 3.06 27.46 -3.97
N TYR A 430 3.38 28.65 -3.48
CA TYR A 430 2.62 29.28 -2.40
C TYR A 430 1.82 30.49 -2.91
N ASP A 431 0.54 30.54 -2.56
CA ASP A 431 -0.35 31.62 -2.95
C ASP A 431 -0.09 32.91 -2.15
N SER A 432 -0.88 33.96 -2.37
CA SER A 432 -0.74 35.23 -1.64
C SER A 432 -1.03 35.14 -0.13
N ASN A 433 -1.68 34.06 0.33
CA ASN A 433 -1.96 33.80 1.74
C ASN A 433 -0.84 32.97 2.40
N GLY A 434 0.14 32.51 1.60
CA GLY A 434 1.16 31.58 2.04
C GLY A 434 0.69 30.13 2.12
N ASP A 435 -0.43 29.81 1.47
CA ASP A 435 -0.98 28.46 1.42
C ASP A 435 -0.41 27.69 0.21
N ALA A 436 -0.10 26.41 0.41
CA ALA A 436 0.46 25.55 -0.63
C ALA A 436 -0.59 25.24 -1.72
N VAL A 437 -0.19 25.41 -2.98
CA VAL A 437 -0.94 25.00 -4.16
C VAL A 437 -0.11 24.00 -4.93
N THR A 438 -0.50 22.73 -4.87
CA THR A 438 0.15 21.62 -5.58
C THR A 438 -0.61 21.29 -6.85
N GLN A 439 0.12 21.16 -7.96
CA GLN A 439 -0.41 20.68 -9.22
C GLN A 439 0.51 19.64 -9.84
N ARG A 440 -0.07 18.72 -10.59
CA ARG A 440 0.70 17.80 -11.42
C ARG A 440 1.18 18.51 -12.68
N VAL A 441 2.45 18.30 -13.03
CA VAL A 441 3.07 18.92 -14.20
C VAL A 441 3.67 17.87 -15.13
N ASP A 442 3.68 18.19 -16.41
CA ASP A 442 4.39 17.39 -17.42
C ASP A 442 5.88 17.79 -17.42
N PRO A 443 6.80 16.85 -17.66
CA PRO A 443 8.21 17.18 -17.82
C PRO A 443 8.44 18.05 -19.06
N THR A 444 9.41 18.95 -18.98
CA THR A 444 9.77 19.87 -20.07
C THR A 444 10.65 19.21 -21.12
N SER A 445 11.51 18.30 -20.70
CA SER A 445 12.35 17.48 -21.58
C SER A 445 12.71 16.14 -20.92
N ARG A 446 13.26 15.24 -21.71
CA ARG A 446 13.64 13.88 -21.28
C ARG A 446 14.88 13.42 -22.02
N ASP A 447 15.68 12.63 -21.34
CA ASP A 447 16.70 11.80 -21.96
C ASP A 447 16.48 10.32 -21.59
N ALA A 448 17.40 9.44 -21.98
CA ALA A 448 17.26 8.01 -21.76
C ALA A 448 17.24 7.61 -20.27
N THR A 449 17.65 8.51 -19.37
CA THR A 449 17.88 8.22 -17.95
C THR A 449 17.14 9.16 -17.01
N ASP A 450 16.85 10.39 -17.42
CA ASP A 450 16.33 11.46 -16.57
C ASP A 450 15.06 12.10 -17.17
N TRP A 451 14.11 12.44 -16.29
CA TRP A 451 13.07 13.42 -16.59
C TRP A 451 13.53 14.79 -16.12
N HIS A 452 13.27 15.80 -16.94
CA HIS A 452 13.60 17.19 -16.64
C HIS A 452 12.35 18.03 -16.49
N TYR A 453 12.38 19.00 -15.58
CA TYR A 453 11.33 19.99 -15.41
C TYR A 453 11.95 21.37 -15.19
N LEU A 454 11.70 22.28 -16.13
CA LEU A 454 12.05 23.69 -16.03
C LEU A 454 11.07 24.40 -15.09
N ALA A 455 11.48 24.56 -13.83
CA ALA A 455 10.75 25.35 -12.87
C ALA A 455 10.97 26.85 -13.16
N ASP A 456 9.89 27.62 -13.27
CA ASP A 456 9.92 29.04 -13.53
C ASP A 456 9.24 29.80 -12.38
N LEU A 457 10.07 30.26 -11.44
CA LEU A 457 9.67 31.01 -10.27
C LEU A 457 9.38 32.50 -10.58
N THR A 458 9.51 32.96 -11.82
CA THR A 458 9.02 34.31 -12.18
C THR A 458 7.49 34.41 -12.14
N LYS A 459 6.81 33.25 -12.17
CA LYS A 459 5.35 33.12 -12.18
C LYS A 459 4.73 32.84 -10.81
N HIS A 460 5.56 32.55 -9.82
CA HIS A 460 5.13 32.05 -8.51
C HIS A 460 5.89 32.80 -7.41
N ASN A 461 5.23 33.08 -6.29
CA ASN A 461 5.87 33.82 -5.20
C ASN A 461 6.86 32.94 -4.43
N SER A 462 7.95 33.57 -3.97
CA SER A 462 8.94 33.22 -2.93
C SER A 462 9.53 31.80 -2.83
N LEU A 463 8.75 30.73 -3.03
CA LEU A 463 9.18 29.33 -2.95
C LEU A 463 8.44 28.44 -3.95
N GLY A 464 9.19 27.59 -4.64
CA GLY A 464 8.65 26.43 -5.35
C GLY A 464 9.21 25.11 -4.83
N ILE A 465 8.44 24.04 -4.96
CA ILE A 465 8.86 22.66 -4.66
C ILE A 465 8.53 21.79 -5.87
N VAL A 466 9.55 21.16 -6.45
CA VAL A 466 9.40 20.14 -7.49
C VAL A 466 9.57 18.77 -6.84
N THR A 467 8.51 17.96 -6.85
CA THR A 467 8.53 16.61 -6.28
C THR A 467 8.42 15.58 -7.40
N TYR A 468 9.48 14.80 -7.58
CA TYR A 468 9.53 13.63 -8.45
C TYR A 468 9.02 12.41 -7.67
N VAL A 469 7.87 11.88 -8.06
CA VAL A 469 7.16 10.82 -7.32
C VAL A 469 7.42 9.45 -7.95
N TYR A 470 7.99 8.54 -7.15
CA TYR A 470 8.34 7.17 -7.53
C TYR A 470 7.36 6.16 -6.97
N ARG A 471 6.99 5.18 -7.80
CA ARG A 471 6.22 4.01 -7.37
C ARG A 471 7.09 2.78 -7.27
N ARG A 472 6.79 1.94 -6.28
CA ARG A 472 7.57 0.73 -6.00
C ARG A 472 7.35 -0.34 -7.05
N THR A 473 8.42 -0.97 -7.52
CA THR A 473 8.35 -2.03 -8.54
C THR A 473 8.83 -3.41 -8.06
N ASN A 474 9.41 -3.50 -6.87
CA ASN A 474 9.85 -4.75 -6.25
C ASN A 474 9.03 -5.08 -5.00
N ASP A 475 9.12 -6.34 -4.52
CA ASP A 475 8.43 -6.82 -3.32
C ASP A 475 6.96 -6.40 -3.29
N LEU A 476 6.20 -6.84 -4.31
CA LEU A 476 4.78 -6.49 -4.47
C LEU A 476 3.90 -7.17 -3.39
N PRO A 477 2.71 -6.62 -3.09
CA PRO A 477 1.80 -7.19 -2.10
C PRO A 477 1.31 -8.58 -2.48
N THR A 478 1.02 -9.40 -1.47
CA THR A 478 0.51 -10.77 -1.65
C THR A 478 -0.96 -10.83 -1.24
N LEU A 479 -1.79 -11.40 -2.11
CA LEU A 479 -3.20 -11.70 -1.87
C LEU A 479 -3.40 -13.22 -1.74
N ALA A 480 -4.19 -13.64 -0.77
CA ALA A 480 -4.59 -15.03 -0.60
C ALA A 480 -6.07 -15.14 -0.22
N PHE A 481 -6.72 -16.21 -0.69
CA PHE A 481 -8.08 -16.58 -0.29
C PHE A 481 -8.06 -17.93 0.40
N THR A 482 -8.81 -18.05 1.50
CA THR A 482 -9.03 -19.31 2.22
C THR A 482 -10.52 -19.54 2.44
N TYR A 483 -10.95 -20.79 2.51
CA TYR A 483 -12.36 -21.16 2.68
C TYR A 483 -12.57 -22.02 3.91
N ALA A 484 -13.67 -21.77 4.63
CA ALA A 484 -14.01 -22.55 5.80
C ALA A 484 -14.30 -24.01 5.40
N GLY A 485 -13.57 -24.95 5.98
CA GLY A 485 -13.71 -26.39 5.68
C GLY A 485 -12.90 -26.88 4.48
N ALA A 486 -12.05 -26.04 3.88
CA ALA A 486 -11.12 -26.48 2.85
C ALA A 486 -10.12 -27.52 3.40
N THR A 487 -9.84 -28.56 2.60
CA THR A 487 -8.83 -29.59 2.89
C THR A 487 -7.90 -29.69 1.68
N ASP A 488 -6.59 -29.76 1.90
CA ASP A 488 -5.57 -29.78 0.83
C ASP A 488 -5.70 -28.64 -0.20
N GLY A 489 -6.06 -27.45 0.28
CA GLY A 489 -6.15 -26.25 -0.54
C GLY A 489 -7.36 -26.16 -1.47
N LYS A 490 -8.40 -26.97 -1.23
CA LYS A 490 -9.65 -26.95 -2.00
C LYS A 490 -10.88 -27.27 -1.15
N ILE A 491 -12.05 -26.85 -1.64
CA ILE A 491 -13.36 -27.20 -1.05
C ILE A 491 -14.35 -27.58 -2.14
N THR A 492 -15.15 -28.62 -1.91
CA THR A 492 -16.31 -28.93 -2.76
C THR A 492 -17.50 -28.09 -2.31
N VAL A 493 -17.96 -27.20 -3.18
CA VAL A 493 -19.15 -26.37 -2.97
C VAL A 493 -20.34 -27.07 -3.59
N GLN A 494 -21.40 -27.27 -2.81
CA GLN A 494 -22.62 -27.94 -3.27
C GLN A 494 -23.58 -26.94 -3.93
N PRO A 495 -24.46 -27.37 -4.86
CA PRO A 495 -25.44 -26.49 -5.51
C PRO A 495 -26.25 -25.65 -4.54
N ASN A 496 -26.44 -24.36 -4.83
CA ASN A 496 -27.24 -23.42 -4.03
C ASN A 496 -26.81 -23.33 -2.56
N THR A 497 -25.51 -23.45 -2.27
CA THR A 497 -24.96 -23.32 -0.90
C THR A 497 -24.05 -22.12 -0.75
N ASN A 498 -23.81 -21.75 0.51
CA ASN A 498 -22.92 -20.66 0.89
C ASN A 498 -21.53 -21.19 1.19
N VAL A 499 -20.51 -20.45 0.78
CA VAL A 499 -19.11 -20.67 1.16
C VAL A 499 -18.59 -19.46 1.92
N SER A 500 -18.06 -19.70 3.13
CA SER A 500 -17.40 -18.66 3.91
C SER A 500 -15.96 -18.49 3.43
N VAL A 501 -15.62 -17.26 3.06
CA VAL A 501 -14.33 -16.87 2.48
C VAL A 501 -13.60 -15.95 3.47
N THR A 502 -12.29 -16.15 3.60
CA THR A 502 -11.38 -15.18 4.22
C THR A 502 -10.37 -14.75 3.16
N ALA A 503 -10.40 -13.47 2.80
CA ALA A 503 -9.37 -12.83 1.98
C ALA A 503 -8.30 -12.25 2.89
N SER A 504 -7.03 -12.45 2.54
CA SER A 504 -5.87 -11.98 3.28
C SER A 504 -4.97 -11.18 2.36
N LEU A 505 -4.71 -9.93 2.72
CA LEU A 505 -3.82 -9.03 1.98
C LEU A 505 -2.63 -8.64 2.85
N THR A 506 -1.43 -8.90 2.37
CA THR A 506 -0.18 -8.67 3.11
C THR A 506 0.53 -7.44 2.57
N ASN A 507 0.87 -6.50 3.46
CA ASN A 507 1.83 -5.44 3.18
C ASN A 507 3.26 -6.02 3.35
N PRO A 508 4.06 -6.07 2.27
CA PRO A 508 5.43 -6.59 2.27
C PRO A 508 6.32 -6.02 3.38
N THR A 509 7.37 -6.78 3.74
CA THR A 509 8.34 -6.37 4.75
C THR A 509 9.07 -5.09 4.42
N THR A 510 9.21 -4.82 3.12
CA THR A 510 9.87 -3.64 2.60
C THR A 510 8.87 -2.56 2.18
N GLY A 511 7.56 -2.80 2.24
CA GLY A 511 6.49 -1.88 1.83
C GLY A 511 6.40 -0.59 2.67
N PRO A 512 5.38 0.27 2.44
CA PRO A 512 5.21 1.48 3.25
C PRO A 512 4.90 1.13 4.71
N ILE A 513 5.32 1.98 5.66
CA ILE A 513 5.13 1.77 7.11
C ILE A 513 3.66 1.48 7.43
N THR A 514 2.76 2.22 6.79
CA THR A 514 1.35 1.85 6.68
C THR A 514 0.94 1.94 5.23
N TRP A 515 0.23 0.93 4.75
CA TRP A 515 -0.42 0.95 3.46
C TRP A 515 -1.88 1.37 3.64
N MET A 516 -2.25 2.47 3.01
CA MET A 516 -3.50 3.18 3.30
C MET A 516 -4.68 2.57 2.57
N LYS A 517 -5.64 2.04 3.34
CA LYS A 517 -6.92 1.50 2.88
C LYS A 517 -6.83 0.77 1.53
N PRO A 518 -5.97 -0.24 1.40
CA PRO A 518 -5.89 -0.97 0.16
C PRO A 518 -7.19 -1.71 -0.10
N TYR A 519 -7.52 -1.90 -1.37
CA TYR A 519 -8.64 -2.74 -1.76
C TYR A 519 -8.28 -3.61 -2.95
N VAL A 520 -8.90 -4.78 -2.99
CA VAL A 520 -8.80 -5.72 -4.10
C VAL A 520 -10.04 -5.56 -4.96
N TYR A 521 -9.84 -5.51 -6.27
CA TYR A 521 -10.90 -5.56 -7.28
C TYR A 521 -10.70 -6.85 -8.09
N ASP A 522 -11.45 -7.88 -7.74
CA ASP A 522 -11.30 -9.24 -8.27
C ASP A 522 -12.46 -9.61 -9.18
N GLU A 523 -12.17 -10.05 -10.41
CA GLU A 523 -13.18 -10.65 -11.27
C GLU A 523 -13.49 -12.06 -10.76
N ILE A 524 -14.71 -12.27 -10.24
CA ILE A 524 -15.10 -13.58 -9.69
C ILE A 524 -15.91 -14.38 -10.70
N PRO A 525 -15.93 -15.73 -10.61
CA PRO A 525 -16.80 -16.56 -11.44
C PRO A 525 -18.28 -16.15 -11.37
N LYS A 526 -18.99 -16.17 -12.51
CA LYS A 526 -20.40 -15.71 -12.61
C LYS A 526 -21.39 -16.50 -11.73
N LEU A 527 -21.05 -17.73 -11.39
CA LEU A 527 -21.85 -18.59 -10.48
C LEU A 527 -21.71 -18.19 -9.00
N LEU A 528 -20.76 -17.32 -8.64
CA LEU A 528 -20.58 -16.84 -7.29
C LEU A 528 -21.16 -15.44 -7.15
N LYS A 529 -22.03 -15.26 -6.15
CA LYS A 529 -22.60 -13.98 -5.76
C LYS A 529 -22.32 -13.68 -4.31
N LEU A 530 -22.02 -12.43 -3.99
CA LEU A 530 -21.96 -11.99 -2.61
C LEU A 530 -23.34 -12.18 -1.97
N ALA A 531 -23.40 -12.80 -0.80
CA ALA A 531 -24.67 -12.96 -0.10
C ALA A 531 -25.10 -11.63 0.53
N ASN A 532 -26.42 -11.41 0.60
CA ASN A 532 -26.98 -10.13 1.01
C ASN A 532 -26.64 -9.81 2.49
N GLY A 533 -25.97 -8.68 2.73
CA GLY A 533 -25.74 -8.12 4.07
C GLY A 533 -24.53 -8.68 4.82
N ASP A 534 -23.60 -9.36 4.15
CA ASP A 534 -22.52 -10.11 4.81
C ASP A 534 -21.40 -9.25 5.42
N ASN A 535 -20.84 -8.29 4.68
CA ASN A 535 -19.78 -7.42 5.17
C ASN A 535 -19.82 -6.07 4.43
N PRO A 536 -19.93 -4.91 5.12
CA PRO A 536 -19.95 -3.61 4.46
C PRO A 536 -18.65 -3.24 3.73
N GLN A 537 -17.52 -3.90 4.04
CA GLN A 537 -16.24 -3.73 3.35
C GLN A 537 -16.17 -4.49 2.02
N VAL A 538 -17.13 -5.38 1.75
CA VAL A 538 -17.15 -6.21 0.55
C VAL A 538 -18.39 -5.88 -0.27
N THR A 539 -18.18 -5.49 -1.52
CA THR A 539 -19.27 -5.13 -2.44
C THR A 539 -19.06 -5.83 -3.77
N GLN A 540 -20.14 -6.24 -4.42
CA GLN A 540 -20.09 -6.84 -5.75
C GLN A 540 -20.70 -5.87 -6.76
N ASP A 541 -19.97 -5.58 -7.83
CA ASP A 541 -20.47 -4.79 -8.95
C ASP A 541 -21.50 -5.62 -9.75
N ALA A 542 -22.67 -5.02 -9.95
CA ALA A 542 -23.80 -5.67 -10.59
C ALA A 542 -23.62 -5.81 -12.12
N THR A 543 -22.79 -4.99 -12.76
CA THR A 543 -22.65 -5.00 -14.23
C THR A 543 -21.57 -5.96 -14.72
N ASP A 544 -20.43 -6.03 -14.01
CA ASP A 544 -19.22 -6.69 -14.51
C ASP A 544 -18.73 -7.84 -13.62
N ASN A 545 -19.53 -8.26 -12.63
CA ASN A 545 -19.26 -9.38 -11.72
C ASN A 545 -17.92 -9.32 -10.97
N HIS A 546 -17.45 -8.12 -10.65
CA HIS A 546 -16.26 -7.92 -9.82
C HIS A 546 -16.62 -7.79 -8.35
N LEU A 547 -15.76 -8.32 -7.48
CA LEU A 547 -15.80 -8.14 -6.04
C LEU A 547 -14.79 -7.06 -5.64
N LYS A 548 -15.26 -6.01 -4.98
CA LYS A 548 -14.43 -5.02 -4.29
C LYS A 548 -14.33 -5.40 -2.81
N ILE A 549 -13.13 -5.76 -2.37
CA ILE A 549 -12.80 -6.13 -0.98
C ILE A 549 -11.92 -5.02 -0.41
N ALA A 550 -12.48 -4.16 0.44
CA ALA A 550 -11.74 -3.09 1.10
C ALA A 550 -11.13 -3.58 2.41
N PHE A 551 -9.90 -3.17 2.69
CA PHE A 551 -9.21 -3.44 3.95
C PHE A 551 -8.96 -2.14 4.69
N ASP A 552 -8.85 -2.22 6.02
CA ASP A 552 -8.29 -1.13 6.82
C ASP A 552 -6.79 -0.91 6.50
N ASN A 553 -6.22 0.16 7.07
CA ASN A 553 -4.80 0.44 6.99
C ASN A 553 -3.93 -0.78 7.42
N ILE A 554 -2.99 -1.18 6.57
CA ILE A 554 -2.13 -2.36 6.80
C ILE A 554 -0.71 -1.91 7.15
N ALA A 555 -0.25 -2.16 8.38
CA ALA A 555 1.12 -1.87 8.77
C ALA A 555 2.15 -2.73 8.00
N GLN A 556 3.38 -2.24 7.84
CA GLN A 556 4.47 -2.97 7.18
C GLN A 556 4.68 -4.35 7.79
N SER A 557 4.92 -5.36 6.95
CA SER A 557 5.04 -6.78 7.34
C SER A 557 3.78 -7.39 7.96
N GLN A 558 2.64 -6.70 7.98
CA GLN A 558 1.39 -7.21 8.52
C GLN A 558 0.44 -7.68 7.42
N THR A 559 -0.49 -8.54 7.83
CA THR A 559 -1.58 -9.05 6.97
C THR A 559 -2.90 -8.59 7.55
N ALA A 560 -3.73 -7.96 6.72
CA ALA A 560 -5.13 -7.72 7.05
C ALA A 560 -5.99 -8.81 6.44
N THR A 561 -7.13 -9.10 7.09
CA THR A 561 -8.04 -10.15 6.65
C THR A 561 -9.47 -9.65 6.64
N GLU A 562 -10.22 -9.99 5.60
CA GLU A 562 -11.65 -9.70 5.48
C GLU A 562 -12.42 -11.00 5.28
N GLN A 563 -13.53 -11.13 6.01
CA GLN A 563 -14.41 -12.29 5.92
C GLN A 563 -15.74 -11.93 5.26
N PHE A 564 -16.19 -12.78 4.36
CA PHE A 564 -17.48 -12.62 3.66
C PHE A 564 -18.01 -13.98 3.21
N VAL A 565 -19.24 -14.00 2.73
CA VAL A 565 -19.88 -15.22 2.24
C VAL A 565 -20.23 -15.06 0.76
N LEU A 566 -19.89 -16.08 -0.02
CA LEU A 566 -20.36 -16.19 -1.40
C LEU A 566 -21.44 -17.26 -1.47
N HIS A 567 -22.53 -16.95 -2.16
CA HIS A 567 -23.56 -17.90 -2.54
C HIS A 567 -23.25 -18.48 -3.92
N TYR A 568 -23.16 -19.80 -3.99
CA TYR A 568 -22.94 -20.53 -5.23
C TYR A 568 -24.27 -20.90 -5.89
N GLN A 569 -24.50 -20.37 -7.08
CA GLN A 569 -25.76 -20.52 -7.85
C GLN A 569 -25.71 -21.65 -8.88
N GLY A 570 -24.64 -22.45 -8.91
CA GLY A 570 -24.54 -23.56 -9.84
C GLY A 570 -25.48 -24.71 -9.48
N THR A 571 -25.87 -25.49 -10.50
CA THR A 571 -26.78 -26.63 -10.38
C THR A 571 -26.06 -27.95 -10.10
N GLN A 572 -24.74 -27.99 -10.20
CA GLN A 572 -23.87 -29.15 -9.93
C GLN A 572 -22.78 -28.79 -8.91
N PRO A 573 -22.26 -29.75 -8.11
CA PRO A 573 -21.13 -29.49 -7.23
C PRO A 573 -19.91 -28.99 -8.00
N ALA A 574 -19.16 -28.05 -7.43
CA ALA A 574 -17.92 -27.51 -8.00
C ALA A 574 -16.79 -27.51 -6.97
N THR A 575 -15.54 -27.49 -7.43
CA THR A 575 -14.38 -27.31 -6.53
C THR A 575 -13.98 -25.84 -6.53
N LEU A 576 -13.65 -25.30 -5.35
CA LEU A 576 -13.09 -23.96 -5.18
C LEU A 576 -11.69 -24.08 -4.56
N TYR A 577 -10.68 -23.47 -5.19
CA TYR A 577 -9.25 -23.59 -4.81
C TYR A 577 -8.74 -22.41 -3.99
N THR A 578 -7.93 -22.67 -2.96
CA THR A 578 -7.29 -21.61 -2.16
C THR A 578 -5.92 -21.32 -2.75
N GLY A 579 -5.80 -20.29 -3.59
CA GLY A 579 -4.51 -19.81 -4.09
C GLY A 579 -4.14 -20.24 -5.51
N GLY A 580 -5.11 -20.25 -6.43
CA GLY A 580 -4.88 -20.63 -7.83
C GLY A 580 -5.38 -22.03 -8.12
N ALA A 581 -6.30 -22.17 -9.07
CA ALA A 581 -6.62 -23.46 -9.64
C ALA A 581 -5.40 -23.97 -10.45
N PRO A 582 -5.07 -25.27 -10.46
CA PRO A 582 -4.11 -25.84 -11.41
C PRO A 582 -4.33 -25.30 -12.82
N ALA A 583 -3.25 -25.04 -13.58
CA ALA A 583 -3.34 -24.45 -14.92
C ALA A 583 -4.19 -25.24 -15.92
N ASP A 584 -4.51 -26.51 -15.62
CA ASP A 584 -5.34 -27.40 -16.43
C ASP A 584 -6.70 -27.74 -15.77
N SER A 585 -7.03 -27.13 -14.62
CA SER A 585 -8.29 -27.36 -13.92
C SER A 585 -9.32 -26.28 -14.24
N LEU A 586 -10.50 -26.71 -14.66
CA LEU A 586 -11.69 -25.90 -14.83
C LEU A 586 -12.47 -25.87 -13.51
N ASP A 587 -11.85 -25.38 -12.44
CA ASP A 587 -12.46 -25.27 -11.12
C ASP A 587 -12.60 -23.79 -10.73
N LEU A 588 -13.51 -23.48 -9.80
CA LEU A 588 -13.72 -22.11 -9.34
C LEU A 588 -12.49 -21.63 -8.57
N ASN A 589 -12.14 -20.36 -8.73
CA ASN A 589 -11.11 -19.74 -7.93
C ASN A 589 -11.37 -18.23 -7.79
N LEU A 590 -10.86 -17.66 -6.71
CA LEU A 590 -10.81 -16.22 -6.47
C LEU A 590 -9.37 -15.75 -6.65
N GLY A 591 -9.19 -14.51 -7.09
CA GLY A 591 -7.86 -13.92 -7.26
C GLY A 591 -7.12 -14.34 -8.53
N ASP A 592 -7.81 -14.87 -9.55
CA ASP A 592 -7.19 -15.14 -10.86
C ASP A 592 -7.02 -13.89 -11.71
N ASN A 593 -7.88 -12.90 -11.49
CA ASN A 593 -7.85 -11.62 -12.16
C ASN A 593 -8.10 -10.51 -11.14
N ALA A 594 -7.29 -10.50 -10.08
CA ALA A 594 -7.38 -9.54 -8.99
C ALA A 594 -6.39 -8.39 -9.18
N TYR A 595 -6.91 -7.18 -9.05
CA TYR A 595 -6.14 -5.93 -9.13
C TYR A 595 -6.13 -5.24 -7.77
N ILE A 596 -4.97 -4.72 -7.38
CA ILE A 596 -4.81 -4.14 -6.03
C ILE A 596 -4.61 -2.63 -6.12
N TYR A 597 -5.50 -1.89 -5.46
CA TYR A 597 -5.55 -0.44 -5.42
C TYR A 597 -5.40 0.07 -3.99
N ASP A 598 -5.12 1.36 -3.80
CA ASP A 598 -5.06 1.99 -2.48
C ASP A 598 -5.48 3.47 -2.51
N GLU A 599 -5.61 4.05 -1.31
CA GLU A 599 -6.01 5.44 -1.10
C GLU A 599 -4.84 6.36 -0.75
N SER A 600 -3.63 6.04 -1.21
CA SER A 600 -2.47 6.89 -0.92
C SER A 600 -2.69 8.34 -1.43
N PRO A 601 -2.28 9.39 -0.67
CA PRO A 601 -2.74 10.78 -0.87
C PRO A 601 -2.49 11.39 -2.25
N GLU A 602 -1.44 10.93 -2.92
CA GLU A 602 -0.92 11.34 -4.21
C GLU A 602 -1.58 10.64 -5.40
N ASN A 603 -2.54 9.74 -5.15
CA ASN A 603 -3.34 9.09 -6.19
C ASN A 603 -4.34 10.10 -6.78
N LEU A 604 -3.82 11.13 -7.44
CA LEU A 604 -4.54 12.27 -7.99
C LEU A 604 -4.30 12.41 -9.50
N ASP A 605 -5.33 12.84 -10.23
CA ASP A 605 -5.20 13.29 -11.61
C ASP A 605 -4.62 14.71 -11.71
N ALA A 606 -4.47 15.20 -12.94
CA ALA A 606 -3.94 16.54 -13.19
C ALA A 606 -4.83 17.68 -12.66
N SER A 607 -6.08 17.41 -12.33
CA SER A 607 -7.01 18.36 -11.69
C SER A 607 -7.00 18.30 -10.17
N GLY A 608 -6.17 17.41 -9.59
CA GLY A 608 -6.13 17.17 -8.14
C GLY A 608 -7.28 16.28 -7.64
N LYS A 609 -8.01 15.59 -8.52
CA LYS A 609 -9.08 14.67 -8.14
C LYS A 609 -8.51 13.26 -7.92
N ARG A 610 -9.02 12.56 -6.91
CA ARG A 610 -8.66 11.15 -6.65
C ARG A 610 -8.94 10.25 -7.85
N ILE A 611 -7.99 9.35 -8.11
CA ILE A 611 -8.07 8.29 -9.11
C ILE A 611 -7.72 6.93 -8.50
N ASP A 612 -8.30 5.86 -9.04
CA ASP A 612 -7.99 4.49 -8.61
C ASP A 612 -6.60 4.11 -9.08
N SER A 613 -5.65 3.94 -8.14
CA SER A 613 -4.27 3.58 -8.44
C SER A 613 -3.60 2.90 -7.24
N SER A 614 -2.28 2.65 -7.25
CA SER A 614 -1.57 2.06 -6.13
C SER A 614 -0.15 2.62 -5.92
N TYR A 615 0.32 2.63 -4.67
CA TYR A 615 1.72 2.78 -4.27
C TYR A 615 2.65 1.82 -5.03
N TYR A 616 2.17 0.60 -5.26
CA TYR A 616 2.88 -0.44 -5.99
C TYR A 616 2.61 -0.33 -7.49
N TYR A 617 3.63 -0.59 -8.30
CA TYR A 617 3.60 -0.39 -9.73
C TYR A 617 4.05 -1.65 -10.47
N ALA A 618 3.14 -2.19 -11.27
CA ALA A 618 3.39 -3.32 -12.15
C ALA A 618 3.21 -2.87 -13.62
N PRO A 619 4.30 -2.50 -14.32
CA PRO A 619 4.21 -1.97 -15.70
C PRO A 619 3.70 -3.00 -16.73
N THR A 620 3.67 -4.27 -16.36
CA THR A 620 3.14 -5.37 -17.18
C THR A 620 1.61 -5.44 -17.18
N THR A 621 0.94 -4.76 -16.24
CA THR A 621 -0.51 -4.74 -16.15
C THR A 621 -1.06 -3.71 -17.14
N LEU A 622 -1.65 -4.17 -18.25
CA LEU A 622 -2.22 -3.31 -19.30
C LEU A 622 -3.76 -3.35 -19.37
N ASP A 623 -4.35 -4.27 -18.62
CA ASP A 623 -5.76 -4.65 -18.68
C ASP A 623 -6.54 -4.26 -17.42
N ALA A 624 -5.97 -3.42 -16.55
CA ALA A 624 -6.61 -3.00 -15.30
C ALA A 624 -8.02 -2.43 -15.56
N PRO A 625 -9.06 -2.92 -14.87
CA PRO A 625 -10.45 -2.63 -15.23
C PRO A 625 -10.83 -1.16 -15.00
N LEU A 626 -10.24 -0.53 -13.98
CA LEU A 626 -10.49 0.87 -13.58
C LEU A 626 -9.54 1.88 -14.25
N ALA A 627 -8.68 1.42 -15.17
CA ALA A 627 -7.76 2.27 -15.91
C ALA A 627 -8.47 3.24 -16.89
N SER A 628 -8.04 4.50 -16.97
CA SER A 628 -8.68 5.51 -17.81
C SER A 628 -7.71 6.57 -18.38
N PRO A 629 -7.16 6.37 -19.60
CA PRO A 629 -7.50 5.35 -20.60
C PRO A 629 -6.67 4.05 -20.46
N ARG A 630 -7.25 2.90 -20.82
CA ARG A 630 -6.54 1.60 -20.87
C ARG A 630 -5.41 1.63 -21.92
N PRO A 631 -4.13 1.51 -21.52
CA PRO A 631 -3.02 1.53 -22.46
C PRO A 631 -2.95 0.23 -23.27
N GLY A 632 -2.83 0.32 -24.59
CA GLY A 632 -2.74 -0.85 -25.48
C GLY A 632 -1.37 -1.53 -25.52
N THR A 633 -0.34 -0.89 -24.96
CA THR A 633 1.05 -1.39 -24.89
C THR A 633 1.69 -0.91 -23.59
N ALA A 634 2.66 -1.67 -23.07
CA ALA A 634 3.45 -1.25 -21.93
C ALA A 634 4.13 0.11 -22.20
N PRO A 635 4.12 1.04 -21.24
CA PRO A 635 4.75 2.33 -21.42
C PRO A 635 6.27 2.14 -21.52
N ASP A 636 6.86 2.68 -22.58
CA ASP A 636 8.30 2.86 -22.59
C ASP A 636 8.65 3.97 -21.59
N LEU A 637 9.20 3.56 -20.44
CA LEU A 637 9.51 4.45 -19.33
C LEU A 637 10.46 5.58 -19.73
N ALA A 638 11.27 5.38 -20.78
CA ALA A 638 12.17 6.41 -21.32
C ALA A 638 11.43 7.50 -22.11
N THR A 639 10.27 7.20 -22.72
CA THR A 639 9.57 8.11 -23.64
C THR A 639 8.15 8.51 -23.21
N TYR A 640 7.58 7.90 -22.17
CA TYR A 640 6.15 8.02 -21.85
C TYR A 640 5.75 9.25 -21.02
N VAL A 641 5.13 10.26 -21.67
CA VAL A 641 4.97 11.63 -21.14
C VAL A 641 3.96 11.78 -20.00
N LYS A 642 2.95 10.90 -19.97
CA LYS A 642 1.78 11.00 -19.09
C LYS A 642 1.46 9.63 -18.51
N MET A 643 2.31 9.14 -17.59
CA MET A 643 2.00 7.92 -16.82
C MET A 643 0.72 8.17 -16.03
N ASP A 644 -0.44 7.88 -16.61
CA ASP A 644 -1.68 7.82 -15.83
C ASP A 644 -1.49 6.69 -14.83
N PRO A 645 -1.27 7.04 -13.56
CA PRO A 645 -0.73 6.09 -12.62
C PRO A 645 -1.86 5.14 -12.17
N GLY A 646 -3.12 5.39 -12.53
CA GLY A 646 -4.22 4.44 -12.32
C GLY A 646 -4.12 3.12 -13.08
N ASN A 647 -3.21 3.00 -14.04
CA ASN A 647 -3.26 1.92 -15.01
C ASN A 647 -2.31 0.75 -14.74
N PHE A 648 -1.36 0.91 -13.81
CA PHE A 648 -0.24 -0.02 -13.62
C PHE A 648 -0.20 -0.54 -12.18
N VAL A 649 -1.29 -1.15 -11.76
CA VAL A 649 -1.45 -1.70 -10.41
C VAL A 649 -0.99 -3.17 -10.35
N PRO A 650 -0.62 -3.69 -9.17
CA PRO A 650 -0.35 -5.10 -9.00
C PRO A 650 -1.54 -5.95 -9.45
N LYS A 651 -1.25 -6.97 -10.26
CA LYS A 651 -2.19 -8.01 -10.67
C LYS A 651 -1.77 -9.32 -10.04
N VAL A 652 -2.73 -10.03 -9.44
CA VAL A 652 -2.55 -11.38 -8.89
C VAL A 652 -3.37 -12.36 -9.72
N GLY A 653 -2.80 -13.55 -9.94
CA GLY A 653 -3.44 -14.65 -10.65
C GLY A 653 -2.99 -14.83 -12.11
N ASN A 654 -3.47 -15.91 -12.73
CA ASN A 654 -3.27 -16.20 -14.15
C ASN A 654 -4.63 -16.25 -14.85
N VAL A 655 -4.65 -15.96 -16.16
CA VAL A 655 -5.87 -16.08 -16.96
C VAL A 655 -6.36 -17.54 -16.92
N GLN A 656 -7.60 -17.74 -16.45
CA GLN A 656 -8.27 -19.04 -16.45
C GLN A 656 -8.32 -19.65 -17.88
N PRO A 657 -8.11 -20.97 -18.04
CA PRO A 657 -8.28 -21.62 -19.34
C PRO A 657 -9.73 -21.51 -19.82
N ALA A 658 -9.94 -21.26 -21.11
CA ALA A 658 -11.28 -21.19 -21.69
C ALA A 658 -11.94 -22.58 -21.77
N ALA A 659 -13.11 -22.73 -21.16
CA ALA A 659 -13.99 -23.89 -21.33
C ALA A 659 -14.63 -23.88 -22.73
N GLN A 660 -15.04 -25.06 -23.21
CA GLN A 660 -15.52 -25.26 -24.58
C GLN A 660 -16.78 -26.11 -24.61
N ALA A 661 -17.73 -25.72 -25.46
CA ALA A 661 -18.97 -26.45 -25.71
C ALA A 661 -19.18 -26.59 -27.22
N ASN A 662 -19.40 -27.83 -27.66
CA ASN A 662 -19.73 -28.19 -29.03
C ASN A 662 -21.22 -28.48 -29.14
N PHE A 663 -21.86 -27.83 -30.12
CA PHE A 663 -23.25 -28.02 -30.44
C PHE A 663 -23.39 -28.84 -31.71
N HIS A 664 -24.24 -29.86 -31.64
CA HIS A 664 -24.55 -30.78 -32.72
C HIS A 664 -26.04 -30.73 -33.06
N TYR A 665 -26.37 -31.01 -34.31
CA TYR A 665 -27.75 -31.02 -34.84
C TYR A 665 -28.00 -32.37 -35.48
N TRP A 666 -28.63 -33.28 -34.72
CA TRP A 666 -28.74 -34.68 -35.11
C TRP A 666 -30.16 -35.07 -35.50
N ASP A 667 -30.22 -35.88 -36.57
CA ASP A 667 -31.44 -36.51 -37.05
C ASP A 667 -31.61 -37.87 -36.36
N ILE A 668 -32.81 -38.12 -35.82
CA ILE A 668 -33.15 -39.42 -35.24
C ILE A 668 -33.00 -40.60 -36.22
N THR A 669 -33.00 -40.33 -37.54
CA THR A 669 -32.86 -41.31 -38.62
C THR A 669 -31.43 -41.49 -39.13
N SER A 670 -30.44 -40.84 -38.49
CA SER A 670 -29.03 -40.94 -38.87
C SER A 670 -28.58 -42.40 -39.01
N ALA A 671 -28.11 -42.76 -40.20
CA ALA A 671 -27.75 -44.13 -40.54
C ALA A 671 -26.60 -44.63 -39.64
N GLY A 672 -26.76 -45.84 -39.08
CA GLY A 672 -25.74 -46.46 -38.22
C GLY A 672 -25.77 -46.02 -36.75
N ALA A 673 -26.56 -45.00 -36.37
CA ALA A 673 -26.69 -44.58 -34.98
C ALA A 673 -27.55 -45.58 -34.16
N THR A 674 -27.13 -45.87 -32.94
CA THR A 674 -27.85 -46.72 -31.97
C THR A 674 -28.34 -45.93 -30.74
N THR A 675 -27.92 -44.67 -30.62
CA THR A 675 -28.36 -43.73 -29.57
C THR A 675 -28.28 -42.30 -30.09
N MET A 676 -29.03 -41.37 -29.49
CA MET A 676 -28.90 -39.93 -29.73
C MET A 676 -28.12 -39.22 -28.61
N ASN A 677 -27.61 -39.99 -27.65
CA ASN A 677 -26.92 -39.48 -26.49
C ASN A 677 -25.41 -39.27 -26.82
N PRO A 678 -24.90 -38.03 -26.84
CA PRO A 678 -23.50 -37.75 -27.14
C PRO A 678 -22.52 -38.36 -26.13
N GLY A 679 -22.97 -38.72 -24.92
CA GLY A 679 -22.16 -39.39 -23.91
C GLY A 679 -21.95 -40.90 -24.12
N LYS A 680 -22.53 -41.51 -25.17
CA LYS A 680 -22.52 -42.97 -25.38
C LYS A 680 -21.98 -43.41 -26.74
N THR A 681 -21.35 -44.58 -26.80
CA THR A 681 -20.97 -45.21 -28.07
C THR A 681 -22.18 -45.41 -28.99
N GLY A 682 -22.01 -45.12 -30.28
CA GLY A 682 -23.05 -45.29 -31.29
C GLY A 682 -23.96 -44.08 -31.52
N HIS A 683 -23.57 -42.89 -31.05
CA HIS A 683 -24.19 -41.63 -31.44
C HIS A 683 -23.88 -41.26 -32.91
N PRO A 684 -24.66 -40.36 -33.55
CA PRO A 684 -24.36 -39.87 -34.90
C PRO A 684 -22.99 -39.21 -35.00
N THR A 685 -22.32 -39.37 -36.14
CA THR A 685 -21.00 -38.77 -36.42
C THR A 685 -21.06 -37.55 -37.35
N ALA A 686 -22.25 -37.20 -37.85
CA ALA A 686 -22.46 -36.09 -38.76
C ALA A 686 -23.75 -35.34 -38.40
N ASP A 687 -23.71 -34.02 -38.51
CA ASP A 687 -24.88 -33.16 -38.35
C ASP A 687 -25.78 -33.16 -39.60
N ILE A 688 -27.03 -32.71 -39.41
CA ILE A 688 -27.97 -32.45 -40.49
C ILE A 688 -27.35 -31.49 -41.51
N THR A 689 -27.36 -31.87 -42.78
CA THR A 689 -26.78 -31.08 -43.87
C THR A 689 -27.34 -29.65 -43.88
N GLY A 690 -26.45 -28.65 -43.85
CA GLY A 690 -26.82 -27.23 -43.79
C GLY A 690 -26.95 -26.64 -42.38
N SER A 691 -26.79 -27.45 -41.32
CA SER A 691 -26.71 -27.02 -39.92
C SER A 691 -25.29 -27.30 -39.42
N ALA A 692 -24.40 -26.30 -39.46
CA ALA A 692 -23.02 -26.52 -39.04
C ALA A 692 -22.93 -26.58 -37.51
N ALA A 693 -22.19 -27.57 -36.98
CA ALA A 693 -21.78 -27.58 -35.59
C ALA A 693 -21.21 -26.22 -35.18
N ALA A 694 -21.58 -25.76 -34.00
CA ALA A 694 -21.06 -24.53 -33.43
C ALA A 694 -20.18 -24.86 -32.23
N LYS A 695 -19.00 -24.24 -32.18
CA LYS A 695 -18.12 -24.29 -31.03
C LYS A 695 -18.17 -22.95 -30.32
N VAL A 696 -18.54 -22.97 -29.05
CA VAL A 696 -18.59 -21.78 -28.21
C VAL A 696 -17.54 -21.93 -27.10
N THR A 697 -16.83 -20.85 -26.79
CA THR A 697 -15.84 -20.78 -25.73
C THR A 697 -16.25 -19.76 -24.68
N GLY A 698 -15.95 -20.01 -23.42
CA GLY A 698 -16.22 -19.07 -22.33
C GLY A 698 -15.53 -19.50 -21.05
N GLN A 699 -15.77 -18.79 -19.94
CA GLN A 699 -15.26 -19.20 -18.64
C GLN A 699 -16.20 -20.23 -18.02
N LEU A 700 -15.66 -21.09 -17.14
CA LEU A 700 -16.49 -22.05 -16.41
C LEU A 700 -17.62 -21.32 -15.65
N GLY A 701 -18.82 -21.85 -15.75
CA GLY A 701 -19.99 -21.28 -15.09
C GLY A 701 -20.58 -20.06 -15.80
N ASP A 702 -19.99 -19.59 -16.90
CA ASP A 702 -20.66 -18.64 -17.78
C ASP A 702 -21.86 -19.32 -18.44
N ALA A 703 -22.96 -18.58 -18.54
CA ALA A 703 -24.08 -18.97 -19.37
C ALA A 703 -23.62 -19.06 -20.82
N ILE A 704 -23.84 -20.22 -21.45
CA ILE A 704 -23.52 -20.42 -22.85
C ILE A 704 -24.58 -19.69 -23.65
N THR A 705 -24.16 -18.74 -24.49
CA THR A 705 -25.04 -18.20 -25.53
C THR A 705 -25.25 -19.28 -26.57
N ALA A 706 -26.24 -20.12 -26.33
CA ALA A 706 -26.50 -21.30 -27.14
C ALA A 706 -26.90 -20.89 -28.57
N PRO A 707 -26.36 -21.56 -29.59
CA PRO A 707 -26.86 -21.45 -30.96
C PRO A 707 -28.36 -21.70 -31.04
N SER A 708 -29.01 -21.13 -32.06
CA SER A 708 -30.46 -21.23 -32.22
C SER A 708 -30.94 -22.67 -32.31
N THR A 709 -31.96 -23.02 -31.51
CA THR A 709 -32.67 -24.31 -31.60
C THR A 709 -33.64 -24.38 -32.78
N LYS A 710 -33.73 -23.32 -33.61
CA LYS A 710 -34.67 -23.24 -34.74
C LYS A 710 -34.49 -24.45 -35.65
N ALA A 711 -35.57 -25.21 -35.81
CA ALA A 711 -35.53 -26.44 -36.59
C ALA A 711 -35.08 -26.18 -38.05
N PRO A 712 -34.15 -26.99 -38.58
CA PRO A 712 -33.80 -26.94 -39.99
C PRO A 712 -35.03 -27.12 -40.88
N ALA A 713 -35.02 -26.56 -42.08
CA ALA A 713 -36.17 -26.65 -42.98
C ALA A 713 -36.53 -28.12 -43.27
N GLY A 714 -37.78 -28.50 -43.00
CA GLY A 714 -38.25 -29.88 -43.16
C GLY A 714 -38.03 -30.78 -41.93
N PHE A 715 -37.59 -30.22 -40.80
CA PHE A 715 -37.40 -30.93 -39.53
C PHE A 715 -38.20 -30.30 -38.38
N GLU A 716 -38.55 -31.11 -37.39
CA GLU A 716 -39.18 -30.72 -36.12
C GLU A 716 -38.20 -30.98 -34.97
N TYR A 717 -38.08 -30.03 -34.05
CA TYR A 717 -37.23 -30.11 -32.86
C TYR A 717 -37.90 -30.95 -31.77
N LEU A 718 -37.16 -31.91 -31.20
CA LEU A 718 -37.66 -32.83 -30.17
C LEU A 718 -37.15 -32.54 -28.77
N GLY A 719 -35.98 -31.92 -28.66
CA GLY A 719 -35.29 -31.67 -27.40
C GLY A 719 -33.79 -31.79 -27.58
N CYS A 720 -33.04 -31.77 -26.48
CA CYS A 720 -31.59 -31.86 -26.54
C CYS A 720 -30.98 -32.71 -25.44
N TYR A 721 -29.86 -33.34 -25.76
CA TYR A 721 -28.97 -33.94 -24.78
C TYR A 721 -27.84 -32.98 -24.43
N GLU A 722 -27.56 -32.86 -23.14
CA GLU A 722 -26.38 -32.21 -22.59
C GLU A 722 -25.46 -33.28 -21.97
N SER A 723 -24.23 -33.36 -22.45
CA SER A 723 -23.19 -34.25 -21.93
C SER A 723 -21.93 -33.47 -21.62
N ILE A 724 -21.39 -33.64 -20.43
CA ILE A 724 -20.16 -32.98 -20.00
C ILE A 724 -18.90 -33.78 -20.38
N THR A 725 -19.00 -35.07 -20.67
CA THR A 725 -17.88 -35.93 -21.09
C THR A 725 -18.37 -37.24 -21.72
N TYR A 726 -17.59 -37.79 -22.65
CA TYR A 726 -17.80 -39.15 -23.17
C TYR A 726 -17.77 -40.21 -22.06
N GLY A 727 -18.84 -41.02 -21.96
CA GLY A 727 -19.00 -42.05 -20.92
C GLY A 727 -19.70 -41.55 -19.64
N ALA A 728 -19.99 -40.25 -19.51
CA ALA A 728 -20.75 -39.70 -18.40
C ALA A 728 -22.28 -39.76 -18.67
N PRO A 729 -23.12 -39.83 -17.62
CA PRO A 729 -24.56 -39.68 -17.78
C PRO A 729 -24.88 -38.32 -18.40
N SER A 730 -25.80 -38.31 -19.36
CA SER A 730 -26.23 -37.09 -20.06
C SER A 730 -27.64 -36.72 -19.64
N THR A 731 -27.92 -35.42 -19.61
CA THR A 731 -29.22 -34.85 -19.24
C THR A 731 -30.04 -34.63 -20.51
N TRP A 732 -31.31 -35.05 -20.49
CA TRP A 732 -32.27 -34.75 -21.56
C TRP A 732 -33.11 -33.54 -21.16
N HIS A 733 -33.28 -32.60 -22.08
CA HIS A 733 -34.18 -31.45 -21.97
C HIS A 733 -35.21 -31.52 -23.09
N ASP A 734 -36.49 -31.53 -22.76
CA ASP A 734 -37.58 -31.72 -23.73
C ASP A 734 -37.88 -30.42 -24.49
N ALA A 735 -38.26 -30.50 -25.78
CA ALA A 735 -38.63 -29.31 -26.56
C ALA A 735 -39.84 -28.55 -26.00
N SER A 736 -40.67 -29.20 -25.17
CA SER A 736 -41.81 -28.58 -24.49
C SER A 736 -41.43 -27.85 -23.19
N GLU A 737 -40.21 -28.04 -22.68
CA GLU A 737 -39.71 -27.33 -21.51
C GLU A 737 -39.27 -25.90 -21.87
N THR A 738 -39.20 -25.02 -20.87
CA THR A 738 -38.54 -23.72 -21.04
C THR A 738 -37.12 -23.94 -21.54
N ALA A 739 -36.72 -23.24 -22.60
CA ALA A 739 -35.41 -23.44 -23.22
C ALA A 739 -34.29 -23.45 -22.17
N PRO A 740 -33.49 -24.54 -22.08
CA PRO A 740 -32.48 -24.66 -21.05
C PRO A 740 -31.37 -23.64 -21.26
N THR A 741 -31.00 -22.93 -20.19
CA THR A 741 -29.76 -22.16 -20.16
C THR A 741 -28.63 -23.13 -19.83
N PHE A 742 -27.74 -23.36 -20.78
CA PHE A 742 -26.53 -24.14 -20.53
C PHE A 742 -25.48 -23.27 -19.86
N TYR A 743 -24.60 -23.89 -19.09
CA TYR A 743 -23.44 -23.26 -18.49
C TYR A 743 -22.21 -24.08 -18.84
N PHE A 744 -21.07 -23.42 -19.04
CA PHE A 744 -19.81 -24.16 -19.19
C PHE A 744 -19.55 -24.94 -17.91
N GLN A 745 -19.43 -26.27 -18.01
CA GLN A 745 -19.25 -27.19 -16.89
C GLN A 745 -18.01 -28.07 -17.10
N SER A 746 -17.50 -28.66 -16.01
CA SER A 746 -16.36 -29.57 -16.04
C SER A 746 -16.59 -30.78 -15.13
N THR A 747 -16.07 -31.93 -15.56
CA THR A 747 -15.90 -33.13 -14.73
C THR A 747 -14.42 -33.31 -14.44
N VAL A 748 -14.10 -33.59 -13.17
CA VAL A 748 -12.73 -33.63 -12.61
C VAL A 748 -11.72 -34.35 -13.53
N GLY A 749 -10.67 -33.63 -13.95
CA GLY A 749 -9.39 -34.24 -14.35
C GLY A 749 -9.00 -34.24 -15.83
N ASN A 750 -9.77 -33.67 -16.76
CA ASN A 750 -9.36 -33.33 -18.14
C ASN A 750 -10.37 -32.33 -18.73
N ILE A 751 -10.05 -31.70 -19.88
CA ILE A 751 -10.99 -30.85 -20.66
C ILE A 751 -11.63 -31.71 -21.78
N PRO A 752 -12.74 -32.41 -21.54
CA PRO A 752 -13.62 -32.82 -22.61
C PRO A 752 -14.51 -31.64 -22.98
N ASP A 753 -14.60 -31.34 -24.27
CA ASP A 753 -15.58 -30.38 -24.76
C ASP A 753 -16.99 -30.85 -24.35
N GLN A 754 -17.76 -29.99 -23.67
CA GLN A 754 -19.17 -30.26 -23.37
C GLN A 754 -19.90 -30.45 -24.70
N GLN A 755 -20.69 -31.52 -24.82
CA GLN A 755 -21.42 -31.87 -26.03
C GLN A 755 -22.90 -31.61 -25.81
N ILE A 756 -23.48 -30.72 -26.60
CA ILE A 756 -24.91 -30.44 -26.61
C ILE A 756 -25.46 -30.87 -27.96
N ALA A 757 -26.32 -31.88 -27.97
CA ALA A 757 -26.90 -32.42 -29.20
C ALA A 757 -28.40 -32.06 -29.28
N TYR A 758 -28.75 -31.17 -30.21
CA TYR A 758 -30.13 -30.87 -30.56
C TYR A 758 -30.68 -31.97 -31.46
N ILE A 759 -31.81 -32.57 -31.05
CA ILE A 759 -32.37 -33.74 -31.69
C ILE A 759 -33.60 -33.35 -32.51
N TYR A 760 -33.62 -33.78 -33.77
CA TYR A 760 -34.65 -33.43 -34.74
C TYR A 760 -35.23 -34.66 -35.44
N ARG A 761 -36.46 -34.51 -35.96
CA ARG A 761 -37.10 -35.49 -36.86
C ARG A 761 -37.57 -34.83 -38.17
N PRO A 762 -37.43 -35.48 -39.33
CA PRO A 762 -38.05 -35.02 -40.58
C PRO A 762 -39.58 -34.87 -40.49
N ILE A 763 -40.16 -33.79 -41.01
CA ILE A 763 -41.61 -33.52 -40.99
C ILE A 763 -42.37 -34.31 -42.07
N ASN A 764 -41.70 -34.64 -43.18
CA ASN A 764 -42.32 -35.24 -44.36
C ASN A 764 -42.37 -36.78 -44.33
N ALA A 765 -41.94 -37.38 -43.22
CA ALA A 765 -41.90 -38.82 -43.05
C ALA A 765 -43.00 -39.26 -42.07
N HIS A 766 -43.82 -40.21 -42.49
CA HIS A 766 -44.86 -40.81 -41.64
C HIS A 766 -44.21 -41.90 -40.78
N TYR A 767 -43.97 -41.61 -39.50
CA TYR A 767 -43.35 -42.57 -38.58
C TYR A 767 -44.41 -43.40 -37.84
N LEU A 768 -44.24 -44.72 -37.87
CA LEU A 768 -44.99 -45.64 -37.01
C LEU A 768 -44.25 -45.78 -35.68
N SER A 769 -44.91 -45.47 -34.57
CA SER A 769 -44.31 -45.58 -33.23
C SER A 769 -44.22 -47.04 -32.79
N LEU A 770 -43.00 -47.52 -32.59
CA LEU A 770 -42.68 -48.78 -31.92
C LEU A 770 -41.95 -48.44 -30.62
N VAL A 771 -42.43 -48.94 -29.49
CA VAL A 771 -41.76 -48.80 -28.18
C VAL A 771 -41.09 -50.13 -27.83
N PRO A 772 -39.85 -50.38 -28.25
CA PRO A 772 -39.02 -51.41 -27.64
C PRO A 772 -38.50 -50.90 -26.28
N PRO A 773 -38.54 -51.72 -25.21
CA PRO A 773 -38.24 -51.27 -23.85
C PRO A 773 -36.78 -50.84 -23.60
N ASP A 774 -35.85 -51.10 -24.53
CA ASP A 774 -34.40 -50.95 -24.29
C ASP A 774 -33.64 -50.02 -25.26
N LEU A 775 -34.33 -49.17 -26.06
CA LEU A 775 -33.67 -48.22 -26.97
C LEU A 775 -33.67 -46.79 -26.40
N GLU A 776 -32.48 -46.24 -26.11
CA GLU A 776 -32.30 -44.82 -25.72
C GLU A 776 -32.35 -43.86 -26.92
N PHE A 777 -33.39 -43.95 -27.74
CA PHE A 777 -33.77 -42.90 -28.68
C PHE A 777 -34.81 -42.01 -28.01
N GLY A 778 -34.35 -41.07 -27.17
CA GLY A 778 -35.25 -40.26 -26.34
C GLY A 778 -35.95 -41.13 -25.31
N LYS A 779 -35.45 -41.16 -24.07
CA LYS A 779 -36.17 -41.76 -22.95
C LYS A 779 -37.49 -41.01 -22.77
N HIS A 780 -38.55 -41.47 -23.42
CA HIS A 780 -39.96 -41.49 -23.04
C HIS A 780 -40.83 -41.65 -24.30
N PRO A 781 -41.97 -42.36 -24.18
CA PRO A 781 -42.85 -42.67 -25.30
C PRO A 781 -43.29 -41.38 -25.99
N VAL A 782 -43.27 -41.39 -27.32
CA VAL A 782 -43.91 -40.35 -28.13
C VAL A 782 -45.36 -40.27 -27.63
N ASN A 783 -45.71 -39.20 -26.91
CA ASN A 783 -47.10 -38.89 -26.60
C ASN A 783 -47.85 -39.02 -27.91
N SER A 784 -48.86 -39.87 -27.94
CA SER A 784 -49.59 -40.24 -29.15
C SER A 784 -50.05 -38.97 -29.89
N VAL A 785 -49.27 -38.54 -30.88
CA VAL A 785 -49.72 -37.52 -31.82
C VAL A 785 -50.68 -38.26 -32.73
N SER A 786 -51.94 -38.33 -32.32
CA SER A 786 -53.00 -38.66 -33.25
C SER A 786 -53.09 -37.50 -34.24
N GLN A 787 -52.36 -37.56 -35.35
CA GLN A 787 -52.72 -36.75 -36.50
C GLN A 787 -54.07 -37.29 -36.99
N SER A 788 -55.13 -36.54 -36.69
CA SER A 788 -56.52 -36.87 -37.00
C SER A 788 -56.86 -36.72 -38.49
N ALA A 789 -55.87 -36.56 -39.37
CA ALA A 789 -56.10 -36.40 -40.80
C ALA A 789 -54.93 -36.93 -41.63
N LEU A 790 -54.70 -38.25 -41.60
CA LEU A 790 -54.06 -38.91 -42.74
C LEU A 790 -55.13 -39.09 -43.84
N GLN A 791 -55.30 -38.09 -44.71
CA GLN A 791 -56.12 -38.22 -45.91
C GLN A 791 -55.31 -38.99 -46.97
N LEU A 792 -55.43 -40.32 -46.99
CA LEU A 792 -54.97 -41.14 -48.10
C LEU A 792 -56.16 -41.49 -48.98
N PRO A 793 -56.34 -40.88 -50.17
CA PRO A 793 -57.35 -41.33 -51.10
C PRO A 793 -56.78 -42.56 -51.83
N MET A 794 -57.00 -43.77 -51.31
CA MET A 794 -56.66 -44.99 -52.03
C MET A 794 -57.83 -45.97 -52.01
N THR A 795 -58.33 -46.29 -53.21
CA THR A 795 -59.31 -47.36 -53.46
C THR A 795 -58.64 -48.74 -53.66
N GLN A 796 -57.38 -48.90 -53.27
CA GLN A 796 -56.65 -50.18 -53.30
C GLN A 796 -55.75 -50.33 -52.07
N ASN A 797 -55.45 -51.59 -51.70
CA ASN A 797 -54.58 -51.95 -50.58
C ASN A 797 -53.26 -51.17 -50.63
N ALA A 798 -52.92 -50.45 -49.56
CA ALA A 798 -51.60 -49.86 -49.40
C ALA A 798 -50.67 -50.87 -48.72
N GLN A 799 -49.61 -51.29 -49.41
CA GLN A 799 -48.45 -51.87 -48.75
C GLN A 799 -47.59 -50.73 -48.20
N THR A 800 -47.27 -50.78 -46.91
CA THR A 800 -46.23 -49.92 -46.32
C THR A 800 -45.00 -50.76 -46.03
N THR A 801 -43.82 -50.24 -46.34
CA THR A 801 -42.54 -50.87 -46.02
C THR A 801 -41.97 -50.16 -44.81
N ILE A 802 -41.79 -50.88 -43.69
CA ILE A 802 -41.04 -50.38 -42.55
C ILE A 802 -39.59 -50.83 -42.75
N THR A 803 -38.68 -49.89 -42.92
CA THR A 803 -37.25 -50.16 -43.04
C THR A 803 -36.55 -49.67 -41.77
N ASP A 804 -35.97 -50.57 -40.98
CA ASP A 804 -35.07 -50.22 -39.88
C ASP A 804 -33.64 -50.33 -40.39
N ASN A 805 -32.93 -49.20 -40.46
CA ASN A 805 -31.58 -49.09 -41.02
C ASN A 805 -30.47 -49.04 -39.95
N ARG A 806 -30.76 -49.49 -38.72
CA ARG A 806 -29.79 -49.46 -37.60
C ARG A 806 -28.96 -50.76 -37.54
N PRO A 807 -27.74 -50.76 -36.96
CA PRO A 807 -26.97 -51.98 -36.70
C PRO A 807 -27.62 -52.75 -35.53
N HIS A 808 -27.96 -54.03 -35.72
CA HIS A 808 -28.67 -54.81 -34.71
C HIS A 808 -27.76 -55.82 -34.02
N THR A 809 -27.85 -55.90 -32.69
CA THR A 809 -27.48 -57.09 -31.91
C THR A 809 -28.75 -57.64 -31.27
N GLY A 810 -29.26 -58.78 -31.76
CA GLY A 810 -30.43 -59.45 -31.20
C GLY A 810 -31.56 -59.82 -32.18
N ILE A 811 -31.44 -59.48 -33.46
CA ILE A 811 -32.33 -59.97 -34.54
C ILE A 811 -31.50 -60.92 -35.42
N PRO A 812 -31.93 -62.17 -35.68
CA PRO A 812 -31.12 -63.14 -36.43
C PRO A 812 -30.83 -62.70 -37.87
N ASP A 813 -29.61 -63.01 -38.35
CA ASP A 813 -29.01 -62.64 -39.65
C ASP A 813 -29.69 -63.23 -40.91
N SER A 814 -30.98 -63.56 -40.89
CA SER A 814 -31.61 -64.14 -42.07
C SER A 814 -31.92 -63.05 -43.11
N THR A 815 -31.19 -63.10 -44.22
CA THR A 815 -31.51 -62.42 -45.48
C THR A 815 -32.84 -62.94 -46.02
N GLY A 816 -33.95 -62.36 -45.57
CA GLY A 816 -35.30 -62.72 -45.98
C GLY A 816 -36.31 -61.62 -45.66
N ALA A 817 -37.35 -61.48 -46.50
CA ALA A 817 -38.41 -60.51 -46.31
C ALA A 817 -39.25 -60.86 -45.08
N TRP A 818 -39.21 -60.00 -44.05
CA TRP A 818 -40.11 -60.08 -42.91
C TRP A 818 -41.52 -59.69 -43.34
N THR A 819 -42.54 -60.43 -42.88
CA THR A 819 -43.93 -60.06 -43.11
C THR A 819 -44.47 -59.35 -41.88
N VAL A 820 -44.72 -58.04 -41.99
CA VAL A 820 -45.41 -57.26 -40.96
C VAL A 820 -46.90 -57.28 -41.29
N THR A 821 -47.71 -57.86 -40.41
CA THR A 821 -49.16 -57.92 -40.60
C THR A 821 -49.84 -56.97 -39.61
N VAL A 822 -50.65 -56.03 -40.12
CA VAL A 822 -51.56 -55.22 -39.30
C VAL A 822 -52.87 -56.00 -39.17
N ALA A 823 -53.12 -56.59 -38.00
CA ALA A 823 -54.40 -57.24 -37.73
C ALA A 823 -55.38 -56.22 -37.16
N ALA A 824 -56.52 -56.03 -37.84
CA ALA A 824 -57.69 -55.33 -37.31
C ALA A 824 -58.79 -56.36 -37.04
N THR A 825 -59.44 -56.30 -35.89
CA THR A 825 -60.51 -57.24 -35.49
C THR A 825 -61.87 -56.96 -36.16
N GLY A 826 -61.89 -56.13 -37.22
CA GLY A 826 -63.09 -55.80 -38.01
C GLY A 826 -62.77 -55.02 -39.30
N ALA A 827 -63.77 -54.86 -40.18
CA ALA A 827 -63.61 -54.20 -41.48
C ALA A 827 -63.24 -52.71 -41.32
N LEU A 828 -62.16 -52.30 -41.98
CA LEU A 828 -61.75 -50.90 -42.09
C LEU A 828 -62.73 -50.19 -43.03
N THR A 829 -63.66 -49.41 -42.47
CA THR A 829 -64.57 -48.58 -43.26
C THR A 829 -64.50 -47.13 -42.79
N GLY A 830 -64.27 -46.22 -43.73
CA GLY A 830 -64.31 -44.79 -43.50
C GLY A 830 -64.77 -44.09 -44.77
N ASN A 831 -66.02 -43.63 -44.78
CA ASN A 831 -66.49 -42.63 -45.74
C ASN A 831 -66.71 -41.33 -44.96
N GLN A 832 -66.00 -40.28 -45.38
CA GLN A 832 -66.19 -38.85 -45.06
C GLN A 832 -66.18 -38.31 -43.62
N SER A 833 -65.91 -39.06 -42.55
CA SER A 833 -65.66 -38.43 -41.25
C SER A 833 -64.69 -39.21 -40.34
N GLY A 834 -63.44 -38.77 -40.30
CA GLY A 834 -62.52 -38.91 -39.14
C GLY A 834 -62.49 -40.22 -38.36
N ALA A 835 -62.29 -41.37 -39.01
CA ALA A 835 -62.14 -42.64 -38.30
C ALA A 835 -60.72 -42.77 -37.68
N VAL A 836 -60.66 -43.09 -36.38
CA VAL A 836 -59.44 -43.41 -35.63
C VAL A 836 -59.18 -44.92 -35.69
N LEU A 837 -57.97 -45.34 -36.06
CA LEU A 837 -57.51 -46.72 -35.90
C LEU A 837 -57.17 -46.97 -34.42
N SER A 838 -57.92 -47.83 -33.73
CA SER A 838 -57.55 -48.35 -32.41
C SER A 838 -57.40 -49.87 -32.45
N GLY A 839 -56.37 -50.40 -31.78
CA GLY A 839 -56.17 -51.85 -31.59
C GLY A 839 -55.24 -52.57 -32.58
N ALA A 840 -54.42 -51.88 -33.38
CA ALA A 840 -53.44 -52.53 -34.24
C ALA A 840 -52.26 -53.10 -33.42
N GLN A 841 -52.00 -54.40 -33.55
CA GLN A 841 -50.84 -55.09 -32.96
C GLN A 841 -49.89 -55.53 -34.07
N LEU A 842 -48.59 -55.30 -33.90
CA LEU A 842 -47.56 -55.74 -34.85
C LEU A 842 -47.02 -57.09 -34.40
N ILE A 843 -47.13 -58.11 -35.26
CA ILE A 843 -46.65 -59.46 -35.00
C ILE A 843 -45.50 -59.75 -35.96
N PHE A 844 -44.33 -60.09 -35.42
CA PHE A 844 -43.17 -60.52 -36.20
C PHE A 844 -43.12 -62.05 -36.22
N ALA A 845 -43.24 -62.67 -37.39
CA ALA A 845 -43.05 -64.10 -37.56
C ALA A 845 -41.69 -64.37 -38.21
N ALA A 846 -40.92 -65.29 -37.63
CA ALA A 846 -39.70 -65.80 -38.26
C ALA A 846 -40.04 -66.53 -39.57
N PRO A 847 -39.17 -66.48 -40.59
CA PRO A 847 -39.42 -67.17 -41.85
C PRO A 847 -39.57 -68.68 -41.60
N THR A 848 -40.72 -69.24 -41.97
CA THR A 848 -40.88 -70.69 -42.04
C THR A 848 -40.00 -71.19 -43.17
N ALA A 849 -38.99 -72.00 -42.83
CA ALA A 849 -38.21 -72.75 -43.80
C ALA A 849 -39.16 -73.60 -44.66
N SER A 850 -39.07 -73.48 -45.98
CA SER A 850 -39.71 -74.40 -46.92
C SER A 850 -38.95 -75.71 -46.99
#